data_AF-A0A3D6DHW9-F1
#
_entry.id   AF-A0A3D6DHW9-F1
#
_cell.length_a   1.000
_cell.length_b   1.000
_cell.length_c   1.000
_cell.angle_alpha   90.00
_cell.angle_beta   90.00
_cell.angle_gamma   90.00
#
_symmetry.space_group_name_H-M   'P 1'
#
loop_
_entity.id
_entity.type
_entity.pdbx_description
1 polymer ?
#
loop_
_entity_poly.entity_id
_entity_poly.type
_entity_poly.pdbx_seq_one_letter_code
_entity_poly.pdbx_strand_id
1 'polypeptide(L)'
;MYTPSAAGWTHLWNTGGTGSSETHTVQNAPGLYTYNVTTTIAATGCQATDSYTLEEENCVGSGPCTPADQLDPTATVNCNTVTVDDGSVIATGTTWDYDDGTAPTASTTHTYTEAKCYTIWATAQVPDLGNFGSFCTVTDYVGVCIPLAADFSFEITGCTDVAFTDLASFIDEPGMGNDIESWAWDFGDGNSVVGDLVNFPSNINPSHNYLGGGSYTVTLTVTAANGCTATATQMVVIGSVGVPNIAIETPLCVGQPGTHSASATNAVNYTWAFPDGVAFQGDIIAHTFTSVPANNVITVTAEDAQGCTQSATATVTVHPEPDDPFAATLDEIVCSDPGTALLQAMPGFDTYQWSDENGVDIAGATLDHYVAGAGEYYISITDVNGCPRTSGPVTVQVLPDQSPAIIGPSIVCGTDGALFQTVGNFAAYKWLVDGGLYSTAPTLNLSGAPGTVHIIELVVTDADNCSHSSLLHTVQWVDDVLFSLTSPNIPPCAGDDVLIEINPIQPGVNYSWNIGATGTSITVQNAGVYTATGVNGNGCYHSASFEVLPVPDLCAVPTGCYENCGPDTLCAPEGYAAYQWFLNQSAIAGATDPCLVVNASGIYNVMATNANGCSAMSGDLEFTLLDCSCNIEPLYTITDDCCVSLSFDNQSTIDLTHLSVHTHGEPALFSPSVDFNILSLGPDEVDLSYISSPLPQGVINDAVVVCFDEPGTHVIGWSWFGPDSLFCEDEFGFECPGDTVPSDSTCITVINGDIDCLEDGSGWDYNFTLCNGASTPYNIGYFTLATLLPAGLSIDQTTFDLGTGIAPGDCMDFSVTLTGSPTVPEACFMVSAHESDPALDPNTACCLIEHCLELPPCDTDCATMTLFDSSHCDADGYHLEFGASNNTGYTFGQLQMSYPGQFGTIVQWVTGLSIDPLTSGILNVDLDPNTLPESPFCIDLVFYEQGATGEWLECCHLSWCIDLPSCDGEVYGCTDATAVNYDPNATIDDGSCIYESDCYGPSDPTYPCPEVYDPVCGCDGVTYTNSCFAEMVHGIQYWTPGPCGSTEVEGCTNPSAVNYDPDATVDDGSCIWDTCVLPTLINPYYPCTE
;
A
#
# COMPACT_ATOMS: atom_id res chain seq x y z
N MET A 1 -95.39 49.56 -43.29
CA MET A 1 -95.89 48.17 -43.48
C MET A 1 -97.20 48.19 -44.27
N TYR A 2 -97.27 47.38 -45.33
CA TYR A 2 -98.51 47.09 -46.08
C TYR A 2 -99.06 45.76 -45.53
N THR A 3 -100.25 45.76 -44.91
CA THR A 3 -100.96 44.51 -44.58
C THR A 3 -101.93 44.16 -45.72
N PRO A 4 -102.06 42.89 -46.14
CA PRO A 4 -103.07 42.53 -47.13
C PRO A 4 -104.48 42.67 -46.51
N SER A 5 -105.33 43.51 -47.09
CA SER A 5 -106.73 43.61 -46.66
C SER A 5 -107.52 42.38 -47.14
N ALA A 6 -107.69 41.37 -46.29
CA ALA A 6 -108.72 40.36 -46.51
C ALA A 6 -110.11 40.94 -46.19
N ALA A 7 -111.08 40.77 -47.08
CA ALA A 7 -112.43 41.29 -46.88
C ALA A 7 -113.08 40.70 -45.60
N GLY A 8 -113.52 41.55 -44.67
CA GLY A 8 -114.21 41.16 -43.43
C GLY A 8 -113.45 41.39 -42.12
N TRP A 9 -112.26 41.99 -42.18
CA TRP A 9 -111.46 42.34 -41.01
C TRP A 9 -111.67 43.82 -40.65
N THR A 10 -111.81 44.10 -39.35
CA THR A 10 -111.86 45.48 -38.81
C THR A 10 -110.61 45.74 -37.99
N HIS A 11 -110.06 46.94 -38.11
CA HIS A 11 -108.83 47.36 -37.42
C HIS A 11 -109.20 48.45 -36.42
N LEU A 12 -108.60 48.42 -35.23
CA LEU A 12 -108.69 49.50 -34.25
C LEU A 12 -107.30 49.77 -33.68
N TRP A 13 -106.78 50.96 -33.97
CA TRP A 13 -105.51 51.43 -33.44
C TRP A 13 -105.70 52.04 -32.05
N ASN A 14 -104.68 51.98 -31.21
CA ASN A 14 -104.66 52.65 -29.90
C ASN A 14 -104.79 54.18 -30.00
N THR A 15 -104.52 54.76 -31.17
CA THR A 15 -104.79 56.16 -31.51
C THR A 15 -106.25 56.45 -31.87
N GLY A 16 -107.07 55.41 -32.04
CA GLY A 16 -108.47 55.49 -32.45
C GLY A 16 -108.72 55.36 -33.96
N GLY A 17 -107.68 55.17 -34.77
CA GLY A 17 -107.81 54.92 -36.21
C GLY A 17 -108.47 53.57 -36.52
N THR A 18 -109.22 53.49 -37.63
CA THR A 18 -109.90 52.24 -38.07
C THR A 18 -109.47 51.77 -39.47
N GLY A 19 -108.47 52.41 -40.06
CA GLY A 19 -107.90 52.02 -41.34
C GLY A 19 -106.93 50.83 -41.20
N SER A 20 -106.61 50.19 -42.32
CA SER A 20 -105.55 49.16 -42.38
C SER A 20 -104.13 49.75 -42.25
N SER A 21 -104.01 51.06 -42.09
CA SER A 21 -102.76 51.77 -41.81
C SER A 21 -103.03 52.92 -40.84
N GLU A 22 -102.00 53.26 -40.06
CA GLU A 22 -101.96 54.41 -39.16
C GLU A 22 -100.75 55.28 -39.53
N THR A 23 -100.89 56.60 -39.44
CA THR A 23 -99.81 57.53 -39.81
C THR A 23 -99.25 58.19 -38.54
N HIS A 24 -97.98 57.91 -38.23
CA HIS A 24 -97.26 58.68 -37.21
C HIS A 24 -96.91 60.07 -37.77
N THR A 25 -97.27 61.13 -37.05
CA THR A 25 -96.86 62.51 -37.39
C THR A 25 -95.72 62.90 -36.48
N VAL A 26 -94.56 63.23 -37.05
CA VAL A 26 -93.33 63.62 -36.34
C VAL A 26 -93.64 64.66 -35.25
N GLN A 27 -93.34 64.33 -34.00
CA GLN A 27 -93.65 65.18 -32.84
C GLN A 27 -92.46 66.03 -32.38
N ASN A 28 -91.26 65.84 -32.94
CA ASN A 28 -90.02 66.53 -32.55
C ASN A 28 -89.77 66.48 -31.02
N ALA A 29 -90.12 65.37 -30.39
CA ALA A 29 -89.89 65.11 -28.98
C ALA A 29 -89.36 63.68 -28.84
N PRO A 30 -88.12 63.50 -28.33
CA PRO A 30 -87.53 62.18 -28.29
C PRO A 30 -88.32 61.24 -27.37
N GLY A 31 -88.65 60.06 -27.89
CA GLY A 31 -89.45 59.08 -27.17
C GLY A 31 -89.82 57.86 -28.01
N LEU A 32 -90.20 56.79 -27.31
CA LEU A 32 -90.77 55.59 -27.91
C LEU A 32 -92.29 55.75 -28.05
N TYR A 33 -92.76 55.68 -29.29
CA TYR A 33 -94.17 55.72 -29.65
C TYR A 33 -94.65 54.31 -30.02
N THR A 34 -95.41 53.69 -29.12
CA THR A 34 -95.99 52.36 -29.36
C THR A 34 -97.35 52.49 -30.03
N TYR A 35 -97.50 51.88 -31.20
CA TYR A 35 -98.75 51.75 -31.94
C TYR A 35 -99.26 50.32 -31.83
N ASN A 36 -100.45 50.16 -31.25
CA ASN A 36 -101.09 48.86 -31.15
C ASN A 36 -102.27 48.83 -32.11
N VAL A 37 -102.33 47.82 -32.98
CA VAL A 37 -103.52 47.54 -33.79
C VAL A 37 -104.19 46.30 -33.28
N THR A 38 -105.47 46.39 -32.97
CA THR A 38 -106.31 45.23 -32.70
C THR A 38 -107.14 44.93 -33.93
N THR A 39 -106.89 43.79 -34.56
CA THR A 39 -107.70 43.28 -35.66
C THR A 39 -108.78 42.36 -35.15
N THR A 40 -110.02 42.60 -35.57
CA THR A 40 -111.17 41.76 -35.25
C THR A 40 -111.79 41.19 -36.51
N ILE A 41 -111.92 39.87 -36.56
CA ILE A 41 -112.61 39.18 -37.66
C ILE A 41 -114.12 39.29 -37.43
N ALA A 42 -114.83 39.99 -38.32
CA ALA A 42 -116.25 40.30 -38.13
C ALA A 42 -117.17 39.06 -38.02
N ALA A 43 -116.74 37.91 -38.57
CA ALA A 43 -117.51 36.67 -38.57
C ALA A 43 -117.39 35.86 -37.26
N THR A 44 -116.29 35.99 -36.52
CA THR A 44 -116.00 35.13 -35.34
C THR A 44 -115.79 35.90 -34.04
N GLY A 45 -115.54 37.22 -34.12
CA GLY A 45 -115.27 38.06 -32.95
C GLY A 45 -113.89 37.85 -32.32
N CYS A 46 -113.04 37.00 -32.89
CA CYS A 46 -111.67 36.80 -32.43
C CYS A 46 -110.84 38.07 -32.68
N GLN A 47 -110.06 38.44 -31.67
CA GLN A 47 -109.18 39.61 -31.69
C GLN A 47 -107.72 39.19 -31.57
N ALA A 48 -106.86 39.78 -32.38
CA ALA A 48 -105.42 39.73 -32.22
C ALA A 48 -104.91 41.17 -32.11
N THR A 49 -103.99 41.41 -31.18
CA THR A 49 -103.33 42.71 -31.03
C THR A 49 -101.87 42.53 -31.37
N ASP A 50 -101.40 43.36 -32.30
CA ASP A 50 -99.99 43.49 -32.62
C ASP A 50 -99.51 44.89 -32.24
N SER A 51 -98.22 45.01 -31.91
CA SER A 51 -97.61 46.26 -31.44
C SER A 51 -96.36 46.58 -32.24
N TYR A 52 -96.27 47.82 -32.71
CA TYR A 52 -95.07 48.35 -33.33
C TYR A 52 -94.58 49.56 -32.54
N THR A 53 -93.31 49.55 -32.13
CA THR A 53 -92.66 50.67 -31.45
C THR A 53 -91.81 51.44 -32.45
N LEU A 54 -92.12 52.71 -32.63
CA LEU A 54 -91.28 53.66 -33.35
C LEU A 54 -90.50 54.47 -32.32
N GLU A 55 -89.19 54.44 -32.38
CA GLU A 55 -88.34 55.35 -31.60
C GLU A 55 -88.11 56.62 -32.42
N GLU A 56 -88.57 57.75 -31.91
CA GLU A 56 -88.24 59.06 -32.47
C GLU A 56 -87.09 59.60 -31.63
N GLU A 57 -85.88 59.62 -32.18
CA GLU A 57 -84.75 60.32 -31.54
C GLU A 57 -84.67 61.75 -32.07
N ASN A 58 -84.22 62.70 -31.24
CA ASN A 58 -83.76 63.97 -31.80
C ASN A 58 -82.62 63.62 -32.77
N CYS A 59 -82.68 64.07 -34.02
CA CYS A 59 -81.50 64.18 -34.86
C CYS A 59 -80.56 65.24 -34.25
N VAL A 60 -79.90 64.88 -33.15
CA VAL A 60 -78.74 65.59 -32.64
C VAL A 60 -77.61 65.10 -33.52
N GLY A 61 -77.30 65.85 -34.57
CA GLY A 61 -76.11 65.62 -35.38
C GLY A 61 -74.90 65.49 -34.47
N SER A 62 -74.36 64.28 -34.37
CA SER A 62 -73.12 63.99 -33.64
C SER A 62 -72.03 63.66 -34.65
N GLY A 63 -71.48 64.72 -35.24
CA GLY A 63 -70.31 64.71 -36.12
C GLY A 63 -70.29 65.95 -37.02
N PRO A 64 -69.14 66.57 -37.32
CA PRO A 64 -69.06 67.81 -38.12
C PRO A 64 -69.29 67.58 -39.63
N CYS A 65 -69.81 66.41 -39.99
CA CYS A 65 -69.89 65.93 -41.35
C CYS A 65 -71.34 66.00 -41.82
N THR A 66 -71.57 66.55 -43.01
CA THR A 66 -72.87 66.70 -43.65
C THR A 66 -72.88 65.83 -44.89
N PRO A 67 -73.29 64.55 -44.80
CA PRO A 67 -73.11 63.59 -45.89
C PRO A 67 -73.89 64.00 -47.13
N ALA A 68 -73.24 63.91 -48.30
CA ALA A 68 -73.85 64.25 -49.59
C ALA A 68 -74.91 63.25 -50.08
N ASP A 69 -74.93 62.05 -49.50
CA ASP A 69 -75.87 60.97 -49.79
C ASP A 69 -76.06 60.08 -48.54
N GLN A 70 -77.06 59.23 -48.55
CA GLN A 70 -77.19 58.12 -47.59
C GLN A 70 -77.08 56.80 -48.35
N LEU A 71 -76.85 55.70 -47.63
CA LEU A 71 -76.97 54.37 -48.21
C LEU A 71 -78.44 53.95 -48.19
N ASP A 72 -78.84 53.15 -49.18
CA ASP A 72 -80.12 52.43 -49.20
C ASP A 72 -79.81 51.02 -49.72
N PRO A 73 -79.12 50.20 -48.90
CA PRO A 73 -78.59 48.94 -49.37
C PRO A 73 -79.73 47.99 -49.75
N THR A 74 -79.59 47.37 -50.92
CA THR A 74 -80.50 46.33 -51.40
C THR A 74 -79.76 45.01 -51.53
N ALA A 75 -80.49 43.91 -51.36
CA ALA A 75 -79.94 42.58 -51.49
C ALA A 75 -80.85 41.71 -52.35
N THR A 76 -80.24 40.94 -53.25
CA THR A 76 -80.90 39.92 -54.05
C THR A 76 -80.43 38.55 -53.57
N VAL A 77 -81.36 37.77 -53.01
CA VAL A 77 -81.09 36.40 -52.57
C VAL A 77 -81.31 35.45 -53.75
N ASN A 78 -80.28 34.70 -54.10
CA ASN A 78 -80.34 33.56 -55.00
C ASN A 78 -79.87 32.33 -54.22
N CYS A 79 -80.82 31.68 -53.54
CA CYS A 79 -80.53 30.55 -52.66
C CYS A 79 -79.56 30.92 -51.54
N ASN A 80 -78.45 30.20 -51.40
CA ASN A 80 -77.42 30.52 -50.44
C ASN A 80 -76.48 31.63 -50.87
N THR A 81 -76.59 32.14 -52.10
CA THR A 81 -75.78 33.27 -52.56
C THR A 81 -76.58 34.57 -52.50
N VAL A 82 -76.01 35.59 -51.87
CA VAL A 82 -76.59 36.93 -51.81
C VAL A 82 -75.71 37.90 -52.59
N THR A 83 -76.35 38.69 -53.44
CA THR A 83 -75.73 39.82 -54.13
C THR A 83 -76.26 41.11 -53.52
N VAL A 84 -75.38 42.04 -53.19
CA VAL A 84 -75.72 43.30 -52.51
C VAL A 84 -75.33 44.52 -53.36
N ASP A 85 -76.09 45.60 -53.22
CA ASP A 85 -75.86 46.90 -53.86
C ASP A 85 -76.14 48.01 -52.83
N ASP A 86 -75.26 49.01 -52.72
CA ASP A 86 -75.35 50.04 -51.67
C ASP A 86 -76.37 51.14 -51.97
N GLY A 87 -76.92 51.14 -53.19
CA GLY A 87 -77.97 52.06 -53.62
C GLY A 87 -77.50 53.50 -53.85
N SER A 88 -76.23 53.81 -53.60
CA SER A 88 -75.67 55.16 -53.73
C SER A 88 -74.86 55.30 -55.01
N VAL A 89 -75.08 56.41 -55.73
CA VAL A 89 -74.33 56.73 -56.97
C VAL A 89 -73.03 57.48 -56.71
N ILE A 90 -72.77 57.89 -55.46
CA ILE A 90 -71.57 58.66 -55.08
C ILE A 90 -70.82 58.09 -53.87
N ALA A 91 -71.29 56.99 -53.28
CA ALA A 91 -70.54 56.25 -52.28
C ALA A 91 -69.26 55.63 -52.87
N THR A 92 -68.22 55.57 -52.06
CA THR A 92 -66.93 55.00 -52.43
C THR A 92 -66.40 54.10 -51.31
N GLY A 93 -65.71 53.03 -51.69
CA GLY A 93 -65.08 52.11 -50.74
C GLY A 93 -66.08 51.35 -49.86
N THR A 94 -67.25 50.99 -50.41
CA THR A 94 -68.26 50.21 -49.70
C THR A 94 -67.70 48.87 -49.25
N THR A 95 -67.88 48.57 -47.96
CA THR A 95 -67.57 47.30 -47.33
C THR A 95 -68.84 46.69 -46.74
N TRP A 96 -68.94 45.37 -46.80
CA TRP A 96 -70.11 44.57 -46.45
C TRP A 96 -69.75 43.60 -45.32
N ASP A 97 -70.45 43.69 -44.21
CA ASP A 97 -70.46 42.68 -43.15
C ASP A 97 -71.70 41.80 -43.36
N TYR A 98 -71.49 40.51 -43.64
CA TYR A 98 -72.56 39.56 -43.96
C TYR A 98 -73.16 38.86 -42.74
N ASP A 99 -72.73 39.20 -41.51
CA ASP A 99 -73.36 38.71 -40.26
C ASP A 99 -73.28 37.17 -40.08
N ASP A 100 -72.31 36.53 -40.73
CA ASP A 100 -72.01 35.09 -40.60
C ASP A 100 -70.66 34.81 -39.91
N GLY A 101 -70.03 35.85 -39.37
CA GLY A 101 -68.72 35.77 -38.73
C GLY A 101 -67.54 35.93 -39.70
N THR A 102 -67.78 36.09 -40.99
CA THR A 102 -66.73 36.49 -41.95
C THR A 102 -66.37 37.97 -41.78
N ALA A 103 -65.10 38.32 -42.02
CA ALA A 103 -64.65 39.70 -41.90
C ALA A 103 -65.28 40.58 -43.01
N PRO A 104 -65.61 41.85 -42.72
CA PRO A 104 -66.20 42.74 -43.71
C PRO A 104 -65.39 42.83 -45.00
N THR A 105 -66.04 42.73 -46.15
CA THR A 105 -65.40 42.58 -47.46
C THR A 105 -65.96 43.56 -48.49
N ALA A 106 -65.17 43.91 -49.50
CA ALA A 106 -65.63 44.69 -50.64
C ALA A 106 -66.39 43.82 -51.68
N SER A 107 -66.46 42.50 -51.49
CA SER A 107 -67.22 41.60 -52.36
C SER A 107 -68.70 41.93 -52.29
N THR A 108 -69.33 42.14 -53.44
CA THR A 108 -70.78 42.36 -53.57
C THR A 108 -71.55 41.05 -53.68
N THR A 109 -70.87 39.91 -53.63
CA THR A 109 -71.47 38.58 -53.63
C THR A 109 -70.91 37.74 -52.49
N HIS A 110 -71.79 37.03 -51.78
CA HIS A 110 -71.42 36.17 -50.65
C HIS A 110 -72.25 34.89 -50.65
N THR A 111 -71.67 33.78 -50.21
CA THR A 111 -72.35 32.48 -50.14
C THR A 111 -72.37 31.97 -48.71
N TYR A 112 -73.56 31.74 -48.18
CA TYR A 112 -73.79 31.29 -46.81
C TYR A 112 -73.75 29.77 -46.70
N THR A 113 -73.23 29.28 -45.58
CA THR A 113 -73.16 27.85 -45.22
C THR A 113 -74.30 27.42 -44.30
N GLU A 114 -75.06 28.36 -43.73
CA GLU A 114 -76.22 28.10 -42.87
C GLU A 114 -77.48 28.82 -43.39
N ALA A 115 -78.63 28.15 -43.29
CA ALA A 115 -79.92 28.75 -43.59
C ALA A 115 -80.47 29.45 -42.35
N LYS A 116 -80.41 30.79 -42.34
CA LYS A 116 -81.03 31.67 -41.34
C LYS A 116 -81.23 33.07 -41.91
N CYS A 117 -81.81 33.97 -41.12
CA CYS A 117 -81.91 35.39 -41.47
C CYS A 117 -80.70 36.16 -40.94
N TYR A 118 -80.12 37.00 -41.78
CA TYR A 118 -78.90 37.78 -41.56
C TYR A 118 -79.18 39.27 -41.72
N THR A 119 -78.44 40.10 -40.99
CA THR A 119 -78.46 41.56 -41.13
C THR A 119 -77.17 42.03 -41.79
N ILE A 120 -77.21 42.32 -43.09
CA ILE A 120 -76.01 42.74 -43.82
C ILE A 120 -75.78 44.23 -43.61
N TRP A 121 -74.61 44.60 -43.09
CA TRP A 121 -74.23 46.01 -42.87
C TRP A 121 -73.36 46.53 -44.02
N ALA A 122 -73.78 47.64 -44.62
CA ALA A 122 -73.01 48.38 -45.62
C ALA A 122 -72.34 49.58 -44.95
N THR A 123 -71.03 49.72 -45.10
CA THR A 123 -70.28 50.91 -44.65
C THR A 123 -69.49 51.49 -45.80
N ALA A 124 -69.71 52.77 -46.10
CA ALA A 124 -69.06 53.47 -47.21
C ALA A 124 -68.65 54.91 -46.86
N GLN A 125 -67.88 55.53 -47.74
CA GLN A 125 -67.51 56.94 -47.65
C GLN A 125 -68.24 57.77 -48.72
N VAL A 126 -68.92 58.84 -48.30
CA VAL A 126 -69.59 59.82 -49.18
C VAL A 126 -69.00 61.21 -48.97
N PRO A 127 -68.97 62.11 -49.97
CA PRO A 127 -68.44 63.46 -49.79
C PRO A 127 -69.14 64.24 -48.67
N ASP A 128 -68.38 65.04 -47.93
CA ASP A 128 -68.92 65.94 -46.91
C ASP A 128 -69.29 67.30 -47.53
N LEU A 129 -70.59 67.64 -47.55
CA LEU A 129 -71.07 68.94 -48.02
C LEU A 129 -70.69 70.10 -47.10
N GLY A 130 -70.37 69.81 -45.83
CA GLY A 130 -69.93 70.77 -44.83
C GLY A 130 -68.45 71.13 -44.96
N ASN A 131 -67.64 70.28 -45.60
CA ASN A 131 -66.20 70.50 -45.77
C ASN A 131 -65.68 69.88 -47.08
N PHE A 132 -65.50 70.74 -48.09
CA PHE A 132 -65.04 70.33 -49.43
C PHE A 132 -63.65 69.67 -49.38
N GLY A 133 -63.59 68.38 -49.72
CA GLY A 133 -62.36 67.58 -49.76
C GLY A 133 -62.26 66.53 -48.65
N SER A 134 -63.19 66.50 -47.70
CA SER A 134 -63.34 65.40 -46.74
C SER A 134 -64.52 64.49 -47.10
N PHE A 135 -64.51 63.29 -46.53
CA PHE A 135 -65.57 62.30 -46.66
C PHE A 135 -66.22 62.03 -45.31
N CYS A 136 -67.52 61.74 -45.35
CA CYS A 136 -68.34 61.21 -44.28
C CYS A 136 -68.38 59.69 -44.38
N THR A 137 -68.23 58.99 -43.25
CA THR A 137 -68.56 57.58 -43.16
C THR A 137 -70.06 57.44 -42.92
N VAL A 138 -70.74 56.69 -43.77
CA VAL A 138 -72.16 56.35 -43.64
C VAL A 138 -72.31 54.84 -43.54
N THR A 139 -73.24 54.40 -42.70
CA THR A 139 -73.54 53.00 -42.47
C THR A 139 -75.05 52.80 -42.48
N ASP A 140 -75.51 51.76 -43.17
CA ASP A 140 -76.90 51.30 -43.16
C ASP A 140 -76.95 49.77 -43.35
N TYR A 141 -78.11 49.14 -43.24
CA TYR A 141 -78.24 47.69 -43.28
C TYR A 141 -79.44 47.19 -44.11
N VAL A 142 -79.35 45.93 -44.57
CA VAL A 142 -80.44 45.21 -45.22
C VAL A 142 -80.60 43.82 -44.62
N GLY A 143 -81.83 43.47 -44.24
CA GLY A 143 -82.17 42.13 -43.75
C GLY A 143 -82.44 41.16 -44.89
N VAL A 144 -81.82 39.97 -44.84
CA VAL A 144 -82.06 38.89 -45.81
C VAL A 144 -82.27 37.56 -45.10
N CYS A 145 -83.05 36.66 -45.69
CA CYS A 145 -83.19 35.28 -45.20
C CYS A 145 -82.68 34.30 -46.25
N ILE A 146 -81.78 33.41 -45.83
CA ILE A 146 -81.21 32.37 -46.66
C ILE A 146 -82.10 31.13 -46.56
N PRO A 147 -82.82 30.75 -47.62
CA PRO A 147 -83.82 29.69 -47.54
C PRO A 147 -83.21 28.28 -47.45
N LEU A 148 -82.01 28.09 -47.99
CA LEU A 148 -81.33 26.81 -48.14
C LEU A 148 -79.82 27.02 -48.11
N ALA A 149 -79.07 26.17 -47.41
CA ALA A 149 -77.61 26.11 -47.46
C ALA A 149 -77.13 24.64 -47.40
N ALA A 150 -76.05 24.34 -48.12
CA ALA A 150 -75.44 23.01 -48.17
C ALA A 150 -74.25 22.94 -47.21
N ASP A 151 -74.08 21.82 -46.52
CA ASP A 151 -72.89 21.49 -45.73
C ASP A 151 -72.81 19.97 -45.49
N PHE A 152 -71.63 19.45 -45.14
CA PHE A 152 -71.45 18.03 -44.78
C PHE A 152 -70.24 17.77 -43.88
N SER A 153 -70.11 16.55 -43.38
CA SER A 153 -68.88 16.03 -42.74
C SER A 153 -68.55 14.64 -43.24
N PHE A 154 -67.36 14.12 -42.91
CA PHE A 154 -66.93 12.78 -43.33
C PHE A 154 -66.01 12.09 -42.32
N GLU A 155 -65.96 10.76 -42.39
CA GLU A 155 -65.08 9.90 -41.59
C GLU A 155 -64.43 8.83 -42.49
N ILE A 156 -63.11 8.63 -42.37
CA ILE A 156 -62.35 7.67 -43.18
C ILE A 156 -62.17 6.38 -42.38
N THR A 157 -62.50 5.24 -42.98
CA THR A 157 -62.31 3.90 -42.40
C THR A 157 -61.50 3.02 -43.37
N GLY A 158 -60.52 2.29 -42.86
CA GLY A 158 -59.80 1.28 -43.65
C GLY A 158 -59.06 1.82 -44.87
N CYS A 159 -58.61 3.09 -44.82
CA CYS A 159 -57.77 3.74 -45.84
C CYS A 159 -58.34 3.80 -47.25
N THR A 160 -59.62 3.45 -47.45
CA THR A 160 -60.27 3.44 -48.76
C THR A 160 -61.74 3.80 -48.66
N ASP A 161 -62.43 3.45 -47.56
CA ASP A 161 -63.84 3.77 -47.35
C ASP A 161 -64.02 5.11 -46.63
N VAL A 162 -64.93 5.94 -47.14
CA VAL A 162 -65.30 7.22 -46.53
C VAL A 162 -66.81 7.27 -46.35
N ALA A 163 -67.26 7.53 -45.13
CA ALA A 163 -68.67 7.77 -44.82
C ALA A 163 -68.92 9.27 -44.75
N PHE A 164 -69.93 9.77 -45.47
CA PHE A 164 -70.34 11.17 -45.47
C PHE A 164 -71.62 11.37 -44.66
N THR A 165 -71.74 12.52 -43.98
CA THR A 165 -72.92 12.93 -43.23
C THR A 165 -73.40 14.29 -43.73
N ASP A 166 -74.66 14.37 -44.16
CA ASP A 166 -75.31 15.63 -44.53
C ASP A 166 -75.49 16.54 -43.33
N LEU A 167 -75.16 17.82 -43.50
CA LEU A 167 -75.38 18.89 -42.55
C LEU A 167 -76.14 20.08 -43.19
N ALA A 168 -76.74 19.89 -44.37
CA ALA A 168 -77.51 20.91 -45.04
C ALA A 168 -78.66 21.43 -44.16
N SER A 169 -78.94 22.73 -44.28
CA SER A 169 -79.94 23.43 -43.47
C SER A 169 -80.90 24.21 -44.36
N PHE A 170 -82.14 24.40 -43.89
CA PHE A 170 -83.17 25.19 -44.57
C PHE A 170 -84.09 25.89 -43.56
N ILE A 171 -84.73 26.98 -43.98
CA ILE A 171 -85.76 27.67 -43.19
C ILE A 171 -87.14 27.13 -43.56
N ASP A 172 -87.77 26.43 -42.62
CA ASP A 172 -89.13 25.88 -42.75
C ASP A 172 -90.18 26.99 -42.56
N GLU A 173 -90.56 27.63 -43.69
CA GLU A 173 -91.70 28.54 -43.74
C GLU A 173 -92.89 27.90 -44.50
N PRO A 174 -94.08 27.78 -43.87
CA PRO A 174 -95.24 27.18 -44.49
C PRO A 174 -95.63 27.85 -45.82
N GLY A 175 -95.52 27.09 -46.92
CA GLY A 175 -95.93 27.53 -48.25
C GLY A 175 -94.83 28.15 -49.12
N MET A 176 -93.56 28.18 -48.65
CA MET A 176 -92.42 28.65 -49.45
C MET A 176 -91.69 27.55 -50.24
N GLY A 177 -91.89 26.27 -49.89
CA GLY A 177 -91.26 25.14 -50.59
C GLY A 177 -89.74 25.08 -50.41
N ASN A 178 -89.22 25.45 -49.24
CA ASN A 178 -87.79 25.42 -48.94
C ASN A 178 -87.28 24.04 -48.48
N ASP A 179 -88.17 23.06 -48.31
CA ASP A 179 -87.81 21.69 -47.95
C ASP A 179 -86.86 21.09 -49.00
N ILE A 180 -85.79 20.44 -48.54
CA ILE A 180 -84.84 19.74 -49.40
C ILE A 180 -85.51 18.51 -50.02
N GLU A 181 -85.55 18.45 -51.35
CA GLU A 181 -86.13 17.33 -52.11
C GLU A 181 -85.07 16.39 -52.70
N SER A 182 -83.82 16.86 -52.89
CA SER A 182 -82.75 16.01 -53.43
C SER A 182 -81.34 16.41 -52.98
N TRP A 183 -80.48 15.40 -52.91
CA TRP A 183 -79.04 15.49 -52.63
C TRP A 183 -78.28 14.86 -53.79
N ALA A 184 -77.25 15.53 -54.29
CA ALA A 184 -76.37 15.05 -55.35
C ALA A 184 -74.91 15.17 -54.91
N TRP A 185 -74.18 14.05 -54.93
CA TRP A 185 -72.79 13.96 -54.50
C TRP A 185 -71.86 13.75 -55.71
N ASP A 186 -70.75 14.48 -55.73
CA ASP A 186 -69.59 14.24 -56.61
C ASP A 186 -68.36 13.98 -55.74
N PHE A 187 -67.83 12.76 -55.79
CA PHE A 187 -66.73 12.33 -54.93
C PHE A 187 -65.34 12.73 -55.47
N GLY A 188 -65.25 13.33 -56.66
CA GLY A 188 -64.01 13.91 -57.19
C GLY A 188 -62.97 12.93 -57.75
N ASP A 189 -63.29 11.64 -57.87
CA ASP A 189 -62.41 10.57 -58.38
C ASP A 189 -62.64 10.20 -59.85
N GLY A 190 -63.45 10.98 -60.57
CA GLY A 190 -63.83 10.72 -61.96
C GLY A 190 -64.90 9.64 -62.13
N ASN A 191 -65.33 8.98 -61.06
CA ASN A 191 -66.59 8.23 -61.03
C ASN A 191 -67.76 9.20 -60.84
N SER A 192 -67.92 10.15 -61.76
CA SER A 192 -69.01 11.11 -61.68
C SER A 192 -70.27 10.57 -62.35
N VAL A 193 -71.39 10.77 -61.65
CA VAL A 193 -72.79 10.74 -62.10
C VAL A 193 -73.50 9.37 -62.13
N VAL A 194 -73.97 8.95 -60.95
CA VAL A 194 -75.40 8.64 -60.80
C VAL A 194 -75.93 9.72 -59.85
N GLY A 195 -76.52 10.83 -60.31
CA GLY A 195 -77.64 10.76 -61.22
C GLY A 195 -78.84 10.04 -60.60
N ASP A 196 -78.82 9.74 -59.29
CA ASP A 196 -80.06 9.62 -58.57
C ASP A 196 -80.51 11.06 -58.33
N LEU A 197 -81.39 11.56 -59.19
CA LEU A 197 -82.49 12.37 -58.68
C LEU A 197 -83.27 11.46 -57.72
N VAL A 198 -82.73 11.22 -56.51
CA VAL A 198 -83.40 10.45 -55.48
C VAL A 198 -84.31 11.39 -54.73
N ASN A 199 -85.57 11.37 -55.12
CA ASN A 199 -86.70 11.85 -54.33
C ASN A 199 -86.93 11.00 -53.04
N PHE A 200 -85.89 10.40 -52.43
CA PHE A 200 -86.06 9.44 -51.32
C PHE A 200 -84.98 9.51 -50.22
N PRO A 201 -85.35 9.37 -48.93
CA PRO A 201 -84.53 9.62 -47.74
C PRO A 201 -83.41 8.61 -47.44
N SER A 202 -83.03 7.72 -48.38
CA SER A 202 -82.05 6.65 -48.14
C SER A 202 -80.60 6.99 -48.50
N ASN A 203 -80.33 8.14 -49.14
CA ASN A 203 -79.01 8.50 -49.66
C ASN A 203 -78.48 9.85 -49.15
N ILE A 204 -78.98 10.27 -47.99
CA ILE A 204 -78.58 11.53 -47.33
C ILE A 204 -77.11 11.41 -46.86
N ASN A 205 -76.74 10.24 -46.33
CA ASN A 205 -75.41 9.96 -45.78
C ASN A 205 -74.74 8.79 -46.54
N PRO A 206 -74.19 9.01 -47.75
CA PRO A 206 -73.58 7.95 -48.55
C PRO A 206 -72.22 7.50 -47.99
N SER A 207 -71.80 6.30 -48.37
CA SER A 207 -70.41 5.83 -48.22
C SER A 207 -69.75 5.63 -49.59
N HIS A 208 -68.49 6.02 -49.75
CA HIS A 208 -67.73 5.88 -50.99
C HIS A 208 -66.40 5.16 -50.77
N ASN A 209 -66.03 4.27 -51.69
CA ASN A 209 -64.75 3.57 -51.68
C ASN A 209 -63.81 4.16 -52.75
N TYR A 210 -62.69 4.74 -52.30
CA TYR A 210 -61.65 5.25 -53.17
C TYR A 210 -60.64 4.14 -53.49
N LEU A 211 -60.50 3.83 -54.79
CA LEU A 211 -59.64 2.73 -55.28
C LEU A 211 -58.13 3.05 -55.28
N GLY A 212 -57.76 4.30 -55.00
CA GLY A 212 -56.38 4.75 -54.88
C GLY A 212 -56.25 5.84 -53.83
N GLY A 213 -55.05 5.98 -53.26
CA GLY A 213 -54.76 7.13 -52.40
C GLY A 213 -54.60 8.40 -53.23
N GLY A 214 -54.86 9.53 -52.60
CA GLY A 214 -54.84 10.84 -53.25
C GLY A 214 -55.74 11.85 -52.55
N SER A 215 -55.80 13.05 -53.13
CA SER A 215 -56.66 14.13 -52.66
C SER A 215 -57.85 14.28 -53.61
N TYR A 216 -59.05 14.14 -53.07
CA TYR A 216 -60.31 14.19 -53.81
C TYR A 216 -61.14 15.39 -53.35
N THR A 217 -61.63 16.20 -54.29
CA THR A 217 -62.53 17.33 -53.98
C THR A 217 -63.96 16.85 -54.05
N VAL A 218 -64.60 16.67 -52.89
CA VAL A 218 -65.97 16.18 -52.77
C VAL A 218 -66.94 17.36 -52.78
N THR A 219 -68.01 17.26 -53.57
CA THR A 219 -69.04 18.28 -53.70
C THR A 219 -70.42 17.71 -53.36
N LEU A 220 -71.15 18.35 -52.46
CA LEU A 220 -72.57 18.11 -52.20
C LEU A 220 -73.40 19.23 -52.85
N THR A 221 -74.44 18.86 -53.60
CA THR A 221 -75.47 19.78 -54.12
C THR A 221 -76.84 19.38 -53.57
N VAL A 222 -77.52 20.27 -52.87
CA VAL A 222 -78.89 20.06 -52.38
C VAL A 222 -79.87 20.93 -53.16
N THR A 223 -81.07 20.40 -53.44
CA THR A 223 -82.13 21.14 -54.14
C THR A 223 -83.42 21.12 -53.33
N ALA A 224 -84.01 22.28 -53.08
CA ALA A 224 -85.29 22.45 -52.42
C ALA A 224 -86.49 22.41 -53.39
N ALA A 225 -87.70 22.19 -52.87
CA ALA A 225 -88.94 22.05 -53.64
C ALA A 225 -89.30 23.27 -54.52
N ASN A 226 -88.86 24.46 -54.13
CA ASN A 226 -89.01 25.70 -54.89
C ASN A 226 -88.00 25.83 -56.05
N GLY A 227 -87.15 24.82 -56.27
CA GLY A 227 -86.12 24.78 -57.31
C GLY A 227 -84.80 25.44 -56.90
N CYS A 228 -84.67 25.85 -55.64
CA CYS A 228 -83.45 26.46 -55.12
C CYS A 228 -82.35 25.42 -54.92
N THR A 229 -81.12 25.72 -55.35
CA THR A 229 -79.96 24.82 -55.26
C THR A 229 -78.82 25.46 -54.46
N ALA A 230 -78.21 24.70 -53.54
CA ALA A 230 -77.02 25.10 -52.79
C ALA A 230 -75.92 24.03 -52.90
N THR A 231 -74.64 24.46 -52.88
CA THR A 231 -73.48 23.57 -53.03
C THR A 231 -72.44 23.76 -51.93
N ALA A 232 -71.84 22.67 -51.45
CA ALA A 232 -70.72 22.65 -50.51
C ALA A 232 -69.57 21.80 -51.05
N THR A 233 -68.32 22.20 -50.81
CA THR A 233 -67.12 21.48 -51.25
C THR A 233 -66.12 21.28 -50.12
N GLN A 234 -65.54 20.08 -50.00
CA GLN A 234 -64.45 19.76 -49.06
C GLN A 234 -63.40 18.84 -49.69
N MET A 235 -62.15 18.91 -49.20
CA MET A 235 -61.05 18.05 -49.65
C MET A 235 -60.92 16.82 -48.74
N VAL A 236 -60.97 15.63 -49.33
CA VAL A 236 -60.77 14.34 -48.65
C VAL A 236 -59.42 13.76 -49.09
N VAL A 237 -58.55 13.41 -48.13
CA VAL A 237 -57.23 12.82 -48.40
C VAL A 237 -57.24 11.35 -47.99
N ILE A 238 -57.06 10.46 -48.97
CA ILE A 238 -57.00 9.01 -48.78
C ILE A 238 -55.54 8.59 -48.74
N GLY A 239 -55.15 7.92 -47.65
CA GLY A 239 -53.80 7.40 -47.48
C GLY A 239 -53.46 6.33 -48.52
N SER A 240 -52.17 6.25 -48.88
CA SER A 240 -51.63 5.16 -49.68
C SER A 240 -50.17 4.99 -49.34
N VAL A 241 -49.79 3.81 -48.85
CA VAL A 241 -48.40 3.44 -48.61
C VAL A 241 -47.98 2.33 -49.58
N GLY A 242 -46.77 2.43 -50.12
CA GLY A 242 -46.18 1.39 -50.96
C GLY A 242 -45.79 0.14 -50.16
N VAL A 243 -45.63 -0.99 -50.84
CA VAL A 243 -45.02 -2.19 -50.21
C VAL A 243 -43.54 -1.86 -49.89
N PRO A 244 -43.07 -2.09 -48.65
CA PRO A 244 -41.67 -1.84 -48.30
C PRO A 244 -40.69 -2.66 -49.16
N ASN A 245 -39.67 -2.00 -49.70
CA ASN A 245 -38.47 -2.61 -50.25
C ASN A 245 -37.42 -2.74 -49.14
N ILE A 246 -37.03 -3.97 -48.82
CA ILE A 246 -36.16 -4.30 -47.69
C ILE A 246 -34.75 -4.63 -48.19
N ALA A 247 -33.73 -4.00 -47.62
CA ALA A 247 -32.32 -4.34 -47.82
C ALA A 247 -31.70 -4.81 -46.49
N ILE A 248 -31.15 -6.02 -46.52
CA ILE A 248 -30.50 -6.69 -45.38
C ILE A 248 -29.01 -6.81 -45.69
N GLU A 249 -28.15 -6.36 -44.78
CA GLU A 249 -26.71 -6.57 -44.85
C GLU A 249 -26.33 -8.05 -44.75
N THR A 250 -25.32 -8.48 -45.50
CA THR A 250 -24.80 -9.86 -45.51
C THR A 250 -23.28 -9.85 -45.72
N PRO A 251 -22.50 -10.73 -45.06
CA PRO A 251 -22.92 -11.76 -44.10
C PRO A 251 -23.31 -11.17 -42.73
N LEU A 252 -24.11 -11.92 -41.97
CA LEU A 252 -24.42 -11.59 -40.58
C LEU A 252 -23.91 -12.70 -39.68
N CYS A 253 -23.26 -12.30 -38.60
CA CYS A 253 -22.63 -13.20 -37.65
C CYS A 253 -23.22 -12.95 -36.26
N VAL A 254 -23.39 -14.02 -35.48
CA VAL A 254 -23.79 -13.89 -34.08
C VAL A 254 -22.85 -12.91 -33.36
N GLY A 255 -23.40 -11.97 -32.59
CA GLY A 255 -22.64 -10.97 -31.84
C GLY A 255 -22.23 -9.71 -32.62
N GLN A 256 -22.37 -9.68 -33.95
CA GLN A 256 -22.03 -8.51 -34.78
C GLN A 256 -23.28 -7.69 -35.17
N PRO A 257 -23.25 -6.34 -35.14
CA PRO A 257 -24.36 -5.51 -35.58
C PRO A 257 -24.48 -5.50 -37.11
N GLY A 258 -25.66 -5.84 -37.62
CA GLY A 258 -26.02 -5.68 -39.02
C GLY A 258 -26.90 -4.47 -39.25
N THR A 259 -26.61 -3.69 -40.29
CA THR A 259 -27.41 -2.54 -40.72
C THR A 259 -28.49 -3.01 -41.70
N HIS A 260 -29.72 -2.58 -41.47
CA HIS A 260 -30.87 -2.92 -42.30
C HIS A 260 -31.60 -1.66 -42.69
N SER A 261 -32.12 -1.61 -43.91
CA SER A 261 -32.86 -0.45 -44.40
C SER A 261 -34.12 -0.83 -45.16
N ALA A 262 -35.13 0.01 -45.06
CA ALA A 262 -36.40 -0.15 -45.75
C ALA A 262 -36.84 1.16 -46.39
N SER A 263 -37.48 1.05 -47.54
CA SER A 263 -38.07 2.19 -48.23
C SER A 263 -39.42 1.83 -48.84
N ALA A 264 -40.40 2.72 -48.70
CA ALA A 264 -41.73 2.60 -49.27
C ALA A 264 -42.21 3.99 -49.70
N THR A 265 -42.94 4.06 -50.83
CA THR A 265 -43.56 5.30 -51.28
C THR A 265 -44.59 5.78 -50.24
N ASN A 266 -44.57 7.08 -49.91
CA ASN A 266 -45.47 7.75 -48.96
C ASN A 266 -45.41 7.26 -47.50
N ALA A 267 -44.48 6.36 -47.16
CA ALA A 267 -44.28 5.96 -45.78
C ALA A 267 -43.58 7.08 -45.00
N VAL A 268 -44.06 7.35 -43.79
CA VAL A 268 -43.43 8.26 -42.82
C VAL A 268 -42.80 7.51 -41.66
N ASN A 269 -43.28 6.29 -41.36
CA ASN A 269 -42.77 5.43 -40.31
C ASN A 269 -42.51 4.00 -40.82
N TYR A 270 -41.53 3.33 -40.20
CA TYR A 270 -41.24 1.90 -40.40
C TYR A 270 -41.10 1.22 -39.05
N THR A 271 -41.70 0.05 -38.94
CA THR A 271 -41.56 -0.85 -37.78
C THR A 271 -41.00 -2.18 -38.25
N TRP A 272 -39.93 -2.63 -37.61
CA TRP A 272 -39.23 -3.88 -37.91
C TRP A 272 -39.55 -4.91 -36.85
N ALA A 273 -39.83 -6.15 -37.26
CA ALA A 273 -39.98 -7.30 -36.38
C ALA A 273 -38.99 -8.38 -36.79
N PHE A 274 -38.06 -8.69 -35.89
CA PHE A 274 -37.03 -9.71 -36.07
C PHE A 274 -37.48 -11.08 -35.53
N PRO A 275 -36.91 -12.18 -36.05
CA PRO A 275 -37.32 -13.54 -35.66
C PRO A 275 -36.95 -13.92 -34.22
N ASP A 276 -36.09 -13.15 -33.56
CA ASP A 276 -35.75 -13.28 -32.13
C ASP A 276 -36.76 -12.60 -31.20
N GLY A 277 -37.78 -11.93 -31.76
CA GLY A 277 -38.84 -11.25 -31.03
C GLY A 277 -38.57 -9.78 -30.73
N VAL A 278 -37.45 -9.23 -31.20
CA VAL A 278 -37.09 -7.82 -30.99
C VAL A 278 -37.70 -6.95 -32.11
N ALA A 279 -38.09 -5.72 -31.76
CA ALA A 279 -38.65 -4.76 -32.70
C ALA A 279 -37.92 -3.42 -32.67
N PHE A 280 -37.82 -2.78 -33.84
CA PHE A 280 -37.16 -1.48 -34.01
C PHE A 280 -38.05 -0.52 -34.81
N GLN A 281 -37.79 0.78 -34.68
CA GLN A 281 -38.43 1.83 -35.47
C GLN A 281 -37.36 2.63 -36.22
N GLY A 282 -37.65 2.99 -37.46
CA GLY A 282 -36.74 3.76 -38.31
C GLY A 282 -36.62 3.16 -39.71
N ASP A 283 -36.29 4.00 -40.69
CA ASP A 283 -36.01 3.61 -42.07
C ASP A 283 -34.65 2.89 -42.20
N ILE A 284 -33.69 3.24 -41.35
CA ILE A 284 -32.40 2.55 -41.18
C ILE A 284 -32.24 2.18 -39.70
N ILE A 285 -31.92 0.92 -39.44
CA ILE A 285 -31.72 0.39 -38.09
C ILE A 285 -30.48 -0.51 -38.06
N ALA A 286 -29.91 -0.72 -36.86
CA ALA A 286 -28.87 -1.71 -36.61
C ALA A 286 -29.40 -2.77 -35.64
N HIS A 287 -29.15 -4.05 -35.93
CA HIS A 287 -29.58 -5.16 -35.08
C HIS A 287 -28.48 -6.22 -34.95
N THR A 288 -28.28 -6.70 -33.73
CA THR A 288 -27.29 -7.74 -33.40
C THR A 288 -28.01 -8.99 -32.95
N PHE A 289 -27.77 -10.12 -33.63
CA PHE A 289 -28.31 -11.41 -33.24
C PHE A 289 -27.43 -12.06 -32.17
N THR A 290 -28.03 -12.50 -31.05
CA THR A 290 -27.32 -13.18 -29.95
C THR A 290 -27.19 -14.68 -30.16
N SER A 291 -27.91 -15.25 -31.12
CA SER A 291 -27.83 -16.65 -31.52
C SER A 291 -28.37 -16.82 -32.94
N VAL A 292 -28.07 -17.95 -33.58
CA VAL A 292 -28.67 -18.30 -34.88
C VAL A 292 -30.17 -18.55 -34.68
N PRO A 293 -31.06 -17.71 -35.22
CA PRO A 293 -32.48 -17.81 -34.93
C PRO A 293 -33.10 -19.03 -35.63
N ALA A 294 -34.04 -19.70 -34.95
CA ALA A 294 -34.72 -20.86 -35.51
C ALA A 294 -35.63 -20.51 -36.71
N ASN A 295 -36.09 -19.26 -36.78
CA ASN A 295 -36.79 -18.67 -37.91
C ASN A 295 -35.89 -17.62 -38.56
N ASN A 296 -35.95 -17.47 -39.87
CA ASN A 296 -35.14 -16.53 -40.63
C ASN A 296 -35.94 -15.39 -41.28
N VAL A 297 -37.22 -15.23 -40.93
CA VAL A 297 -38.09 -14.21 -41.55
C VAL A 297 -38.13 -12.93 -40.72
N ILE A 298 -37.83 -11.80 -41.37
CA ILE A 298 -38.02 -10.44 -40.86
C ILE A 298 -39.29 -9.87 -41.50
N THR A 299 -40.08 -9.15 -40.72
CA THR A 299 -41.25 -8.39 -41.22
C THR A 299 -41.02 -6.91 -41.03
N VAL A 300 -41.27 -6.12 -42.08
CA VAL A 300 -41.26 -4.65 -42.00
C VAL A 300 -42.64 -4.14 -42.32
N THR A 301 -43.20 -3.30 -41.45
CA THR A 301 -44.47 -2.61 -41.66
C THR A 301 -44.20 -1.12 -41.81
N ALA A 302 -44.52 -0.59 -42.99
CA ALA A 302 -44.47 0.84 -43.28
C ALA A 302 -45.85 1.47 -43.10
N GLU A 303 -45.88 2.70 -42.59
CA GLU A 303 -47.09 3.48 -42.29
C GLU A 303 -46.99 4.88 -42.92
N ASP A 304 -48.07 5.36 -43.54
CA ASP A 304 -48.16 6.75 -44.03
C ASP A 304 -48.71 7.72 -42.97
N ALA A 305 -48.76 9.01 -43.32
CA ALA A 305 -49.23 10.05 -42.41
C ALA A 305 -50.72 9.95 -42.03
N GLN A 306 -51.50 9.10 -42.71
CA GLN A 306 -52.93 8.88 -42.43
C GLN A 306 -53.18 7.56 -41.68
N GLY A 307 -52.12 6.87 -41.25
CA GLY A 307 -52.19 5.63 -40.49
C GLY A 307 -52.38 4.38 -41.36
N CYS A 308 -52.17 4.48 -42.68
CA CYS A 308 -52.31 3.35 -43.59
C CYS A 308 -51.04 2.52 -43.62
N THR A 309 -51.16 1.20 -43.46
CA THR A 309 -50.01 0.31 -43.32
C THR A 309 -49.88 -0.69 -44.46
N GLN A 310 -48.64 -0.99 -44.87
CA GLN A 310 -48.29 -2.13 -45.72
C GLN A 310 -47.11 -2.87 -45.13
N SER A 311 -47.07 -4.19 -45.35
CA SER A 311 -45.98 -5.03 -44.83
C SER A 311 -45.28 -5.82 -45.93
N ALA A 312 -43.98 -6.01 -45.76
CA ALA A 312 -43.15 -6.90 -46.57
C ALA A 312 -42.31 -7.79 -45.65
N THR A 313 -41.86 -8.93 -46.19
CA THR A 313 -41.01 -9.87 -45.47
C THR A 313 -39.71 -10.11 -46.23
N ALA A 314 -38.60 -10.25 -45.51
CA ALA A 314 -37.30 -10.66 -46.04
C ALA A 314 -36.75 -11.83 -45.24
N THR A 315 -35.83 -12.60 -45.82
CA THR A 315 -35.11 -13.66 -45.10
C THR A 315 -33.70 -13.21 -44.73
N VAL A 316 -33.25 -13.56 -43.53
CA VAL A 316 -31.93 -13.24 -42.99
C VAL A 316 -31.16 -14.53 -42.69
N THR A 317 -29.91 -14.61 -43.12
CA THR A 317 -29.04 -15.75 -42.77
C THR A 317 -28.00 -15.29 -41.78
N VAL A 318 -28.07 -15.80 -40.55
CA VAL A 318 -27.10 -15.52 -39.48
C VAL A 318 -26.22 -16.75 -39.31
N HIS A 319 -24.91 -16.55 -39.42
CA HIS A 319 -23.92 -17.59 -39.21
C HIS A 319 -23.47 -17.60 -37.74
N PRO A 320 -23.19 -18.79 -37.17
CA PRO A 320 -22.59 -18.87 -35.84
C PRO A 320 -21.22 -18.18 -35.85
N GLU A 321 -20.78 -17.73 -34.68
CA GLU A 321 -19.37 -17.33 -34.51
C GLU A 321 -18.47 -18.54 -34.79
N PRO A 322 -17.30 -18.35 -35.45
CA PRO A 322 -16.32 -19.41 -35.63
C PRO A 322 -15.91 -20.06 -34.30
N ASP A 323 -15.53 -21.35 -34.31
CA ASP A 323 -14.93 -21.98 -33.14
C ASP A 323 -13.61 -21.28 -32.75
N ASP A 324 -13.23 -21.36 -31.48
CA ASP A 324 -11.95 -20.81 -31.02
C ASP A 324 -10.78 -21.45 -31.81
N PRO A 325 -9.88 -20.65 -32.43
CA PRO A 325 -8.75 -21.19 -33.18
C PRO A 325 -7.75 -21.96 -32.31
N PHE A 326 -7.87 -21.93 -30.97
CA PHE A 326 -7.06 -22.71 -30.04
C PHE A 326 -7.90 -23.74 -29.26
N ALA A 327 -7.40 -24.98 -29.17
CA ALA A 327 -8.11 -26.08 -28.49
C ALA A 327 -7.98 -26.05 -26.95
N ALA A 328 -7.04 -25.27 -26.42
CA ALA A 328 -6.74 -25.07 -25.01
C ALA A 328 -5.93 -23.77 -24.88
N THR A 329 -6.04 -23.06 -23.75
CA THR A 329 -5.16 -21.93 -23.42
C THR A 329 -3.71 -22.42 -23.47
N LEU A 330 -2.99 -22.04 -24.50
CA LEU A 330 -1.58 -22.35 -24.69
C LEU A 330 -0.79 -21.28 -23.94
N ASP A 331 -0.32 -21.62 -22.75
CA ASP A 331 0.83 -20.92 -22.17
C ASP A 331 2.06 -21.69 -22.65
N GLU A 332 2.84 -21.08 -23.55
CA GLU A 332 4.06 -21.70 -24.08
C GLU A 332 5.26 -21.17 -23.30
N ILE A 333 5.84 -22.03 -22.47
CA ILE A 333 7.09 -21.76 -21.76
C ILE A 333 8.25 -22.15 -22.67
N VAL A 334 9.09 -21.19 -23.03
CA VAL A 334 10.25 -21.38 -23.91
C VAL A 334 11.53 -20.92 -23.23
N CYS A 335 12.63 -21.64 -23.50
CA CYS A 335 13.94 -21.31 -22.97
C CYS A 335 14.50 -20.04 -23.64
N SER A 336 15.40 -19.33 -22.94
CA SER A 336 16.05 -18.10 -23.38
C SER A 336 16.78 -18.18 -24.74
N ASP A 337 17.17 -19.38 -25.19
CA ASP A 337 17.69 -19.66 -26.53
C ASP A 337 16.90 -20.82 -27.16
N PRO A 338 16.12 -20.59 -28.25
CA PRO A 338 16.09 -19.40 -29.11
C PRO A 338 15.19 -18.25 -28.63
N GLY A 339 14.59 -18.32 -27.43
CA GLY A 339 13.72 -17.26 -26.89
C GLY A 339 12.43 -17.04 -27.68
N THR A 340 12.05 -18.00 -28.52
CA THR A 340 10.90 -17.91 -29.42
C THR A 340 10.08 -19.20 -29.43
N ALA A 341 8.75 -19.06 -29.47
CA ALA A 341 7.74 -20.11 -29.53
C ALA A 341 7.10 -20.15 -30.92
N LEU A 342 6.64 -21.34 -31.36
CA LEU A 342 5.86 -21.46 -32.60
C LEU A 342 4.38 -21.58 -32.25
N LEU A 343 3.68 -20.47 -32.32
CA LEU A 343 2.23 -20.44 -32.13
C LEU A 343 1.54 -20.99 -33.37
N GLN A 344 0.65 -21.97 -33.19
CA GLN A 344 -0.06 -22.64 -34.28
C GLN A 344 -1.57 -22.62 -34.02
N ALA A 345 -2.31 -21.92 -34.87
CA ALA A 345 -3.77 -21.93 -34.88
C ALA A 345 -4.30 -23.16 -35.63
N MET A 346 -5.55 -23.56 -35.33
CA MET A 346 -6.23 -24.63 -36.06
C MET A 346 -6.37 -24.27 -37.55
N PRO A 347 -6.02 -25.17 -38.47
CA PRO A 347 -6.20 -24.93 -39.90
C PRO A 347 -7.69 -25.06 -40.27
N GLY A 348 -8.16 -24.25 -41.21
CA GLY A 348 -9.51 -24.34 -41.78
C GLY A 348 -10.26 -23.01 -41.91
N PHE A 349 -9.71 -21.92 -41.40
CA PHE A 349 -10.22 -20.56 -41.61
C PHE A 349 -9.71 -19.96 -42.94
N ASP A 350 -10.48 -19.03 -43.50
CA ASP A 350 -10.20 -18.38 -44.79
C ASP A 350 -9.07 -17.35 -44.67
N THR A 351 -8.99 -16.63 -43.54
CA THR A 351 -7.93 -15.66 -43.25
C THR A 351 -7.42 -15.79 -41.82
N TYR A 352 -6.14 -15.45 -41.62
CA TYR A 352 -5.48 -15.33 -40.32
C TYR A 352 -4.76 -13.99 -40.27
N GLN A 353 -4.70 -13.38 -39.11
CA GLN A 353 -3.90 -12.20 -38.82
C GLN A 353 -3.51 -12.23 -37.35
N TRP A 354 -2.21 -12.26 -37.05
CA TRP A 354 -1.72 -12.18 -35.68
C TRP A 354 -1.56 -10.72 -35.24
N SER A 355 -1.84 -10.46 -33.98
CA SER A 355 -1.63 -9.16 -33.33
C SER A 355 -0.85 -9.29 -32.03
N ASP A 356 -0.20 -8.21 -31.64
CA ASP A 356 0.57 -8.10 -30.40
C ASP A 356 -0.30 -7.84 -29.16
N GLU A 357 0.34 -7.64 -28.02
CA GLU A 357 -0.30 -7.39 -26.71
C GLU A 357 -1.21 -6.15 -26.70
N ASN A 358 -0.98 -5.19 -27.60
CA ASN A 358 -1.78 -3.97 -27.74
C ASN A 358 -2.93 -4.13 -28.74
N GLY A 359 -3.09 -5.33 -29.31
CA GLY A 359 -4.07 -5.61 -30.35
C GLY A 359 -3.70 -5.04 -31.72
N VAL A 360 -2.42 -4.68 -31.95
CA VAL A 360 -1.95 -4.15 -33.23
C VAL A 360 -1.55 -5.29 -34.16
N ASP A 361 -2.04 -5.26 -35.40
CA ASP A 361 -1.72 -6.26 -36.41
C ASP A 361 -0.22 -6.33 -36.72
N ILE A 362 0.36 -7.51 -36.57
CA ILE A 362 1.76 -7.78 -36.90
C ILE A 362 1.86 -7.91 -38.43
N ALA A 363 2.58 -6.98 -39.04
CA ALA A 363 2.71 -6.89 -40.50
C ALA A 363 3.24 -8.19 -41.12
N GLY A 364 2.42 -8.81 -41.99
CA GLY A 364 2.77 -10.03 -42.72
C GLY A 364 2.55 -11.35 -41.96
N ALA A 365 2.08 -11.30 -40.71
CA ALA A 365 1.73 -12.49 -39.93
C ALA A 365 0.31 -12.98 -40.30
N THR A 366 0.14 -13.47 -41.52
CA THR A 366 -1.16 -13.88 -42.08
C THR A 366 -1.31 -15.40 -42.29
N LEU A 367 -0.38 -16.17 -41.73
CA LEU A 367 -0.40 -17.63 -41.79
C LEU A 367 -1.11 -18.20 -40.56
N ASP A 368 -1.44 -19.49 -40.63
CA ASP A 368 -1.98 -20.27 -39.52
C ASP A 368 -0.97 -20.52 -38.38
N HIS A 369 0.26 -20.00 -38.52
CA HIS A 369 1.32 -20.06 -37.53
C HIS A 369 2.13 -18.78 -37.48
N TYR A 370 2.74 -18.51 -36.33
CA TYR A 370 3.62 -17.36 -36.10
C TYR A 370 4.73 -17.71 -35.11
N VAL A 371 5.94 -17.19 -35.36
CA VAL A 371 7.08 -17.35 -34.44
C VAL A 371 7.11 -16.13 -33.53
N ALA A 372 6.75 -16.34 -32.27
CA ALA A 372 6.56 -15.31 -31.26
C ALA A 372 7.72 -15.26 -30.27
N GLY A 373 8.10 -14.06 -29.83
CA GLY A 373 9.01 -13.86 -28.69
C GLY A 373 8.23 -13.83 -27.38
N ALA A 374 8.85 -13.39 -26.28
CA ALA A 374 8.13 -13.15 -25.03
C ALA A 374 7.02 -12.11 -25.23
N GLY A 375 5.81 -12.39 -24.76
CA GLY A 375 4.68 -11.48 -24.84
C GLY A 375 3.33 -12.18 -24.97
N GLU A 376 2.27 -11.38 -25.02
CA GLU A 376 0.92 -11.86 -25.32
C GLU A 376 0.60 -11.63 -26.80
N TYR A 377 0.00 -12.64 -27.42
CA TYR A 377 -0.38 -12.61 -28.82
C TYR A 377 -1.84 -13.00 -29.00
N TYR A 378 -2.48 -12.37 -29.97
CA TYR A 378 -3.84 -12.68 -30.37
C TYR A 378 -3.86 -13.09 -31.84
N ILE A 379 -4.87 -13.85 -32.23
CA ILE A 379 -5.12 -14.13 -33.65
C ILE A 379 -6.55 -13.76 -34.01
N SER A 380 -6.68 -12.94 -35.04
CA SER A 380 -7.93 -12.65 -35.71
C SER A 380 -8.08 -13.55 -36.93
N ILE A 381 -9.15 -14.33 -36.95
CA ILE A 381 -9.51 -15.26 -38.02
C ILE A 381 -10.81 -14.83 -38.68
N THR A 382 -10.99 -15.20 -39.94
CA THR A 382 -12.30 -15.14 -40.61
C THR A 382 -12.62 -16.52 -41.17
N ASP A 383 -13.81 -17.04 -40.90
CA ASP A 383 -14.25 -18.32 -41.46
C ASP A 383 -14.67 -18.20 -42.94
N VAL A 384 -15.02 -19.33 -43.54
CA VAL A 384 -15.52 -19.42 -44.93
C VAL A 384 -16.85 -18.69 -45.17
N ASN A 385 -17.58 -18.36 -44.11
CA ASN A 385 -18.84 -17.61 -44.18
C ASN A 385 -18.62 -16.09 -44.01
N GLY A 386 -17.37 -15.65 -43.81
CA GLY A 386 -17.02 -14.25 -43.60
C GLY A 386 -17.21 -13.76 -42.17
N CYS A 387 -17.33 -14.67 -41.18
CA CYS A 387 -17.48 -14.31 -39.79
C CYS A 387 -16.13 -14.18 -39.09
N PRO A 388 -15.82 -13.00 -38.51
CA PRO A 388 -14.57 -12.79 -37.81
C PRO A 388 -14.63 -13.36 -36.40
N ARG A 389 -13.48 -13.76 -35.88
CA ARG A 389 -13.27 -14.04 -34.46
C ARG A 389 -11.85 -13.67 -34.06
N THR A 390 -11.70 -13.09 -32.88
CA THR A 390 -10.39 -12.90 -32.23
C THR A 390 -10.28 -13.88 -31.07
N SER A 391 -9.14 -14.58 -30.96
CA SER A 391 -8.88 -15.50 -29.84
C SER A 391 -8.76 -14.77 -28.50
N GLY A 392 -8.80 -15.52 -27.39
CA GLY A 392 -8.17 -15.06 -26.15
C GLY A 392 -6.65 -14.91 -26.30
N PRO A 393 -5.96 -14.30 -25.32
CA PRO A 393 -4.52 -14.15 -25.35
C PRO A 393 -3.82 -15.51 -25.31
N VAL A 394 -2.76 -15.65 -26.10
CA VAL A 394 -1.79 -16.74 -26.02
C VAL A 394 -0.50 -16.15 -25.45
N THR A 395 -0.07 -16.65 -24.29
CA THR A 395 1.11 -16.10 -23.61
C THR A 395 2.35 -16.92 -23.94
N VAL A 396 3.41 -16.23 -24.36
CA VAL A 396 4.74 -16.80 -24.53
C VAL A 396 5.60 -16.30 -23.39
N GLN A 397 5.95 -17.19 -22.49
CA GLN A 397 6.84 -16.89 -21.37
C GLN A 397 8.25 -17.39 -21.71
N VAL A 398 9.20 -16.45 -21.75
CA VAL A 398 10.62 -16.80 -21.88
C VAL A 398 11.22 -16.87 -20.48
N LEU A 399 11.67 -18.06 -20.07
CA LEU A 399 12.34 -18.21 -18.79
C LEU A 399 13.70 -17.49 -18.80
N PRO A 400 14.07 -16.79 -17.71
CA PRO A 400 15.37 -16.14 -17.61
C PRO A 400 16.50 -17.18 -17.68
N ASP A 401 17.61 -16.83 -18.31
CA ASP A 401 18.78 -17.70 -18.41
C ASP A 401 19.40 -17.96 -17.03
N GLN A 402 19.34 -19.21 -16.56
CA GLN A 402 19.94 -19.67 -15.31
C GLN A 402 21.34 -20.23 -15.54
N SER A 403 22.21 -19.43 -16.16
CA SER A 403 23.60 -19.80 -16.43
C SER A 403 24.31 -20.27 -15.15
N PRO A 404 24.69 -21.56 -15.04
CA PRO A 404 25.28 -22.09 -13.82
C PRO A 404 26.68 -21.52 -13.60
N ALA A 405 26.98 -21.08 -12.38
CA ALA A 405 28.34 -20.69 -12.00
C ALA A 405 29.13 -21.92 -11.54
N ILE A 406 30.34 -22.12 -12.09
CA ILE A 406 31.27 -23.13 -11.59
C ILE A 406 32.01 -22.55 -10.38
N ILE A 407 31.87 -23.20 -9.23
CA ILE A 407 32.65 -22.93 -8.03
C ILE A 407 33.73 -23.98 -7.91
N GLY A 408 34.98 -23.55 -7.94
CA GLY A 408 36.13 -24.39 -7.67
C GLY A 408 37.43 -23.60 -7.83
N PRO A 409 38.57 -24.16 -7.39
CA PRO A 409 39.85 -23.47 -7.47
C PRO A 409 40.29 -23.26 -8.92
N SER A 410 40.96 -22.13 -9.19
CA SER A 410 41.65 -21.89 -10.48
C SER A 410 43.11 -22.38 -10.47
N ILE A 411 43.68 -22.63 -9.29
CA ILE A 411 45.02 -23.19 -9.09
C ILE A 411 44.93 -24.31 -8.06
N VAL A 412 45.55 -25.45 -8.36
CA VAL A 412 45.60 -26.62 -7.47
C VAL A 412 47.07 -27.00 -7.26
N CYS A 413 47.48 -27.14 -6.00
CA CYS A 413 48.87 -27.43 -5.64
C CYS A 413 49.11 -28.95 -5.62
N GLY A 414 50.24 -29.39 -6.16
CA GLY A 414 50.63 -30.80 -6.16
C GLY A 414 49.77 -31.69 -7.05
N THR A 415 49.40 -32.87 -6.54
CA THR A 415 48.60 -33.88 -7.26
C THR A 415 47.20 -34.05 -6.71
N ASP A 416 46.76 -33.13 -5.85
CA ASP A 416 45.48 -33.25 -5.17
C ASP A 416 44.31 -33.09 -6.15
N GLY A 417 43.22 -33.79 -5.86
CA GLY A 417 41.96 -33.64 -6.60
C GLY A 417 41.29 -32.32 -6.21
N ALA A 418 40.77 -31.61 -7.21
CA ALA A 418 39.97 -30.42 -7.01
C ALA A 418 38.48 -30.72 -7.22
N LEU A 419 37.67 -30.25 -6.28
CA LEU A 419 36.22 -30.35 -6.34
C LEU A 419 35.65 -29.08 -6.99
N PHE A 420 34.84 -29.29 -8.02
CA PHE A 420 34.05 -28.28 -8.71
C PHE A 420 32.58 -28.56 -8.48
N GLN A 421 31.84 -27.52 -8.15
CA GLN A 421 30.42 -27.56 -7.85
C GLN A 421 29.71 -26.40 -8.53
N THR A 422 28.40 -26.36 -8.42
CA THR A 422 27.59 -25.21 -8.81
C THR A 422 26.57 -24.91 -7.72
N VAL A 423 26.09 -23.68 -7.66
CA VAL A 423 25.00 -23.29 -6.75
C VAL A 423 23.70 -23.46 -7.52
N GLY A 424 22.77 -24.19 -6.94
CA GLY A 424 21.49 -24.51 -7.56
C GLY A 424 21.26 -26.01 -7.68
N ASN A 425 19.99 -26.41 -7.62
CA ASN A 425 19.59 -27.80 -7.76
C ASN A 425 18.91 -28.01 -9.12
N PHE A 426 19.68 -28.50 -10.08
CA PHE A 426 19.23 -28.75 -11.44
C PHE A 426 18.82 -30.22 -11.62
N ALA A 427 17.89 -30.48 -12.53
CA ALA A 427 17.39 -31.82 -12.83
C ALA A 427 18.46 -32.72 -13.47
N ALA A 428 19.38 -32.15 -14.26
CA ALA A 428 20.52 -32.87 -14.81
C ALA A 428 21.79 -32.01 -14.91
N TYR A 429 22.95 -32.67 -14.93
CA TYR A 429 24.27 -32.03 -15.00
C TYR A 429 25.12 -32.69 -16.08
N LYS A 430 25.96 -31.90 -16.75
CA LYS A 430 26.93 -32.34 -17.73
C LYS A 430 28.18 -31.48 -17.64
N TRP A 431 29.20 -32.03 -17.01
CA TRP A 431 30.53 -31.44 -16.93
C TRP A 431 31.34 -31.84 -18.16
N LEU A 432 31.75 -30.86 -18.96
CA LEU A 432 32.71 -31.03 -20.04
C LEU A 432 34.09 -30.54 -19.60
N VAL A 433 35.11 -31.36 -19.84
CA VAL A 433 36.51 -31.02 -19.60
C VAL A 433 37.24 -31.10 -20.95
N ASP A 434 37.88 -30.00 -21.35
CA ASP A 434 38.55 -29.82 -22.63
C ASP A 434 37.65 -30.17 -23.84
N GLY A 435 36.35 -29.83 -23.73
CA GLY A 435 35.33 -30.06 -24.77
C GLY A 435 34.77 -31.49 -24.82
N GLY A 436 35.25 -32.42 -23.98
CA GLY A 436 34.73 -33.77 -23.85
C GLY A 436 33.83 -33.94 -22.63
N LEU A 437 32.72 -34.68 -22.74
CA LEU A 437 31.91 -35.05 -21.58
C LEU A 437 32.74 -35.86 -20.58
N TYR A 438 32.83 -35.37 -19.34
CA TYR A 438 33.60 -35.99 -18.26
C TYR A 438 32.69 -36.61 -17.19
N SER A 439 31.65 -35.90 -16.73
CA SER A 439 30.76 -36.36 -15.65
C SER A 439 29.34 -35.84 -15.85
N THR A 440 28.37 -36.55 -15.28
CA THR A 440 26.96 -36.10 -15.18
C THR A 440 26.45 -36.02 -13.73
N ALA A 441 27.37 -36.09 -12.76
CA ALA A 441 27.06 -35.90 -11.34
C ALA A 441 26.90 -34.40 -11.00
N PRO A 442 26.20 -34.03 -9.91
CA PRO A 442 26.06 -32.63 -9.48
C PRO A 442 27.40 -31.95 -9.13
N THR A 443 28.44 -32.74 -8.87
CA THR A 443 29.80 -32.27 -8.60
C THR A 443 30.81 -32.94 -9.51
N LEU A 444 31.88 -32.23 -9.87
CA LEU A 444 33.02 -32.76 -10.61
C LEU A 444 34.25 -32.82 -9.70
N ASN A 445 34.86 -34.00 -9.56
CA ASN A 445 36.16 -34.14 -8.92
C ASN A 445 37.21 -34.41 -10.01
N LEU A 446 38.12 -33.47 -10.21
CA LEU A 446 39.12 -33.51 -11.27
C LEU A 446 40.52 -33.57 -10.65
N SER A 447 41.34 -34.52 -11.09
CA SER A 447 42.73 -34.67 -10.66
C SER A 447 43.67 -34.34 -11.81
N GLY A 448 44.75 -33.62 -11.53
CA GLY A 448 45.78 -33.27 -12.50
C GLY A 448 47.19 -33.52 -11.97
N ALA A 449 48.17 -33.40 -12.86
CA ALA A 449 49.58 -33.39 -12.50
C ALA A 449 50.14 -31.97 -12.62
N PRO A 450 51.14 -31.57 -11.82
CA PRO A 450 51.77 -30.26 -11.95
C PRO A 450 52.17 -29.93 -13.39
N GLY A 451 51.83 -28.73 -13.85
CA GLY A 451 52.03 -28.25 -15.22
C GLY A 451 50.87 -28.50 -16.20
N THR A 452 49.75 -29.08 -15.75
CA THR A 452 48.55 -29.29 -16.58
C THR A 452 47.52 -28.18 -16.39
N VAL A 453 46.80 -27.85 -17.47
CA VAL A 453 45.70 -26.88 -17.49
C VAL A 453 44.49 -27.55 -18.12
N HIS A 454 43.32 -27.41 -17.50
CA HIS A 454 42.04 -27.90 -17.99
C HIS A 454 41.04 -26.76 -18.12
N ILE A 455 40.21 -26.82 -19.17
CA ILE A 455 39.07 -25.91 -19.37
C ILE A 455 37.79 -26.70 -19.08
N ILE A 456 36.98 -26.19 -18.15
CA ILE A 456 35.74 -26.81 -17.68
C ILE A 456 34.55 -25.98 -18.16
N GLU A 457 33.55 -26.66 -18.70
CA GLU A 457 32.21 -26.13 -19.01
C GLU A 457 31.18 -27.00 -18.29
N LEU A 458 30.18 -26.38 -17.65
CA LEU A 458 29.07 -27.07 -17.04
C LEU A 458 27.79 -26.75 -17.81
N VAL A 459 27.14 -27.78 -18.32
CA VAL A 459 25.79 -27.69 -18.88
C VAL A 459 24.82 -28.29 -17.88
N VAL A 460 23.82 -27.53 -17.45
CA VAL A 460 22.75 -28.00 -16.56
C VAL A 460 21.43 -28.02 -17.29
N THR A 461 20.52 -28.87 -16.83
CA THR A 461 19.12 -28.88 -17.26
C THR A 461 18.23 -28.65 -16.05
N ASP A 462 17.38 -27.64 -16.08
CA ASP A 462 16.44 -27.31 -15.00
C ASP A 462 15.22 -28.25 -14.98
N ALA A 463 14.28 -27.99 -14.07
CA ALA A 463 13.05 -28.79 -13.91
C ALA A 463 12.11 -28.68 -15.13
N ASP A 464 12.20 -27.59 -15.89
CA ASP A 464 11.41 -27.28 -17.08
C ASP A 464 12.09 -27.73 -18.38
N ASN A 465 13.18 -28.50 -18.24
CA ASN A 465 13.95 -29.13 -19.31
C ASN A 465 14.72 -28.12 -20.20
N CYS A 466 14.95 -26.90 -19.71
CA CYS A 466 15.81 -25.89 -20.33
C CYS A 466 17.29 -26.16 -20.02
N SER A 467 18.14 -26.00 -21.04
CA SER A 467 19.59 -26.26 -20.93
C SER A 467 20.38 -24.96 -20.86
N HIS A 468 21.23 -24.84 -19.84
CA HIS A 468 22.06 -23.65 -19.59
C HIS A 468 23.54 -24.03 -19.53
N SER A 469 24.41 -23.25 -20.17
CA SER A 469 25.86 -23.45 -20.16
C SER A 469 26.53 -22.42 -19.24
N SER A 470 27.49 -22.88 -18.43
CA SER A 470 28.35 -22.00 -17.66
C SER A 470 29.30 -21.21 -18.57
N LEU A 471 29.86 -20.13 -18.04
CA LEU A 471 31.12 -19.61 -18.55
C LEU A 471 32.24 -20.66 -18.41
N LEU A 472 33.26 -20.58 -19.26
CA LEU A 472 34.41 -21.49 -19.21
C LEU A 472 35.26 -21.22 -17.96
N HIS A 473 35.46 -22.24 -17.13
CA HIS A 473 36.32 -22.18 -15.93
C HIS A 473 37.66 -22.85 -16.22
N THR A 474 38.77 -22.13 -16.03
CA THR A 474 40.12 -22.68 -16.25
C THR A 474 40.76 -23.03 -14.91
N VAL A 475 41.30 -24.24 -14.79
CA VAL A 475 42.07 -24.69 -13.62
C VAL A 475 43.45 -25.20 -14.03
N GLN A 476 44.47 -24.83 -13.26
CA GLN A 476 45.86 -25.24 -13.46
C GLN A 476 46.43 -25.98 -12.24
N TRP A 477 47.12 -27.10 -12.46
CA TRP A 477 47.90 -27.78 -11.43
C TRP A 477 49.34 -27.27 -11.42
N VAL A 478 49.88 -26.94 -10.25
CA VAL A 478 51.24 -26.39 -10.08
C VAL A 478 52.02 -27.16 -9.01
N ASP A 479 53.34 -27.04 -9.03
CA ASP A 479 54.21 -27.71 -8.05
C ASP A 479 53.93 -27.23 -6.62
N ASP A 480 53.96 -28.17 -5.68
CA ASP A 480 53.70 -27.93 -4.26
C ASP A 480 54.95 -27.39 -3.51
N VAL A 481 54.72 -26.73 -2.37
CA VAL A 481 55.80 -26.22 -1.49
C VAL A 481 56.04 -27.25 -0.38
N LEU A 482 57.29 -27.65 -0.15
CA LEU A 482 57.64 -28.63 0.89
C LEU A 482 59.00 -28.29 1.52
N PHE A 483 59.01 -28.09 2.84
CA PHE A 483 60.22 -27.86 3.64
C PHE A 483 59.98 -28.27 5.10
N SER A 484 61.05 -28.36 5.89
CA SER A 484 61.01 -28.61 7.33
C SER A 484 61.87 -27.58 8.08
N LEU A 485 61.70 -27.49 9.39
CA LEU A 485 62.53 -26.64 10.25
C LEU A 485 63.56 -27.46 11.02
N THR A 486 64.78 -26.93 11.15
CA THR A 486 65.89 -27.57 11.86
C THR A 486 66.63 -26.57 12.74
N SER A 487 67.24 -27.03 13.85
CA SER A 487 68.09 -26.20 14.71
C SER A 487 69.37 -26.96 15.10
N PRO A 488 70.53 -26.28 15.15
CA PRO A 488 71.75 -26.85 15.70
C PRO A 488 71.82 -26.81 17.25
N ASN A 489 70.94 -26.07 17.93
CA ASN A 489 70.90 -25.97 19.39
C ASN A 489 70.25 -27.23 20.01
N ILE A 490 70.96 -27.92 20.92
CA ILE A 490 70.47 -29.14 21.59
C ILE A 490 70.83 -29.11 23.08
N PRO A 491 69.84 -29.04 24.00
CA PRO A 491 68.44 -28.71 23.77
C PRO A 491 68.24 -27.23 23.39
N PRO A 492 67.23 -26.88 22.57
CA PRO A 492 66.89 -25.50 22.25
C PRO A 492 66.08 -24.87 23.39
N CYS A 493 66.75 -24.42 24.45
CA CYS A 493 66.11 -23.81 25.61
C CYS A 493 65.97 -22.29 25.46
N ALA A 494 64.88 -21.74 26.00
CA ALA A 494 64.71 -20.31 26.14
C ALA A 494 65.80 -19.68 27.03
N GLY A 495 66.16 -18.42 26.74
CA GLY A 495 67.25 -17.68 27.39
C GLY A 495 68.58 -17.70 26.62
N ASP A 496 68.80 -18.66 25.73
CA ASP A 496 69.95 -18.72 24.80
C ASP A 496 69.53 -18.30 23.37
N ASP A 497 70.49 -17.87 22.56
CA ASP A 497 70.27 -17.65 21.12
C ASP A 497 70.05 -18.98 20.37
N VAL A 498 68.79 -19.31 20.07
CA VAL A 498 68.39 -20.50 19.30
C VAL A 498 68.25 -20.16 17.82
N LEU A 499 69.07 -20.78 16.96
CA LEU A 499 68.98 -20.64 15.49
C LEU A 499 67.99 -21.67 14.92
N ILE A 500 67.02 -21.23 14.12
CA ILE A 500 66.05 -22.08 13.42
C ILE A 500 66.19 -21.83 11.91
N GLU A 501 66.35 -22.90 11.13
CA GLU A 501 66.63 -22.84 9.69
C GLU A 501 65.64 -23.68 8.87
N ILE A 502 65.31 -23.19 7.67
CA ILE A 502 64.48 -23.89 6.67
C ILE A 502 65.33 -24.90 5.89
N ASN A 503 64.84 -26.14 5.78
CA ASN A 503 65.54 -27.20 5.06
C ASN A 503 64.56 -28.20 4.39
N PRO A 504 64.68 -28.47 3.07
CA PRO A 504 65.52 -27.76 2.09
C PRO A 504 64.93 -26.39 1.72
N ILE A 505 65.77 -25.44 1.32
CA ILE A 505 65.34 -24.16 0.74
C ILE A 505 64.92 -24.39 -0.72
N GLN A 506 63.67 -24.06 -1.05
CA GLN A 506 63.11 -24.24 -2.39
C GLN A 506 63.26 -22.96 -3.25
N PRO A 507 63.67 -23.06 -4.52
CA PRO A 507 63.77 -21.90 -5.42
C PRO A 507 62.42 -21.22 -5.67
N GLY A 508 62.34 -19.89 -5.54
CA GLY A 508 61.13 -19.13 -5.86
C GLY A 508 60.03 -19.16 -4.79
N VAL A 509 60.34 -19.68 -3.59
CA VAL A 509 59.46 -19.65 -2.41
C VAL A 509 59.91 -18.53 -1.48
N ASN A 510 58.98 -17.67 -1.09
CA ASN A 510 59.19 -16.63 -0.09
C ASN A 510 58.77 -17.16 1.28
N TYR A 511 59.63 -17.01 2.28
CA TYR A 511 59.38 -17.51 3.63
C TYR A 511 59.13 -16.36 4.61
N SER A 512 58.03 -16.47 5.35
CA SER A 512 57.65 -15.60 6.46
C SER A 512 57.51 -16.41 7.75
N TRP A 513 57.64 -15.75 8.89
CA TRP A 513 57.56 -16.38 10.21
C TRP A 513 56.41 -15.78 11.02
N ASN A 514 55.83 -16.54 11.95
CA ASN A 514 54.73 -16.10 12.82
C ASN A 514 55.08 -14.89 13.71
N ILE A 515 56.36 -14.57 13.86
CA ILE A 515 56.87 -13.38 14.56
C ILE A 515 57.10 -12.17 13.63
N GLY A 516 56.60 -12.21 12.40
CA GLY A 516 56.74 -11.13 11.41
C GLY A 516 58.11 -11.05 10.71
N ALA A 517 59.05 -11.92 11.06
CA ALA A 517 60.34 -12.02 10.36
C ALA A 517 60.16 -12.62 8.94
N THR A 518 61.12 -12.35 8.05
CA THR A 518 61.18 -12.93 6.70
C THR A 518 62.57 -13.50 6.42
N GLY A 519 62.64 -14.52 5.56
CA GLY A 519 63.90 -15.15 5.19
C GLY A 519 63.98 -16.63 5.58
N THR A 520 65.13 -17.26 5.29
CA THR A 520 65.33 -18.71 5.39
C THR A 520 65.76 -19.22 6.77
N SER A 521 65.97 -18.32 7.73
CA SER A 521 66.29 -18.65 9.12
C SER A 521 65.97 -17.49 10.07
N ILE A 522 65.80 -17.80 11.35
CA ILE A 522 65.62 -16.84 12.45
C ILE A 522 66.46 -17.25 13.67
N THR A 523 66.82 -16.28 14.51
CA THR A 523 67.41 -16.52 15.84
C THR A 523 66.47 -15.97 16.91
N VAL A 524 66.15 -16.77 17.92
CA VAL A 524 65.14 -16.47 18.94
C VAL A 524 65.61 -16.90 20.33
N GLN A 525 65.15 -16.18 21.37
CA GLN A 525 65.51 -16.45 22.76
C GLN A 525 64.32 -16.85 23.63
N ASN A 526 63.08 -16.61 23.18
CA ASN A 526 61.89 -16.87 23.96
C ASN A 526 61.42 -18.31 23.73
N ALA A 527 60.77 -18.89 24.75
CA ALA A 527 60.09 -20.17 24.58
C ALA A 527 58.90 -20.00 23.64
N GLY A 528 58.56 -21.05 22.89
CA GLY A 528 57.37 -21.05 22.05
C GLY A 528 57.54 -21.80 20.74
N VAL A 529 56.43 -21.89 20.01
CA VAL A 529 56.39 -22.52 18.69
C VAL A 529 56.60 -21.47 17.61
N TYR A 530 57.66 -21.64 16.83
CA TYR A 530 57.99 -20.81 15.69
C TYR A 530 57.56 -21.50 14.41
N THR A 531 56.67 -20.86 13.67
CA THR A 531 56.11 -21.39 12.43
C THR A 531 56.62 -20.57 11.26
N ALA A 532 57.25 -21.24 10.30
CA ALA A 532 57.58 -20.64 9.01
C ALA A 532 56.50 -21.02 8.00
N THR A 533 56.06 -20.05 7.20
CA THR A 533 55.17 -20.24 6.05
C THR A 533 55.94 -19.90 4.79
N GLY A 534 56.08 -20.86 3.88
CA GLY A 534 56.67 -20.67 2.56
C GLY A 534 55.57 -20.54 1.50
N VAL A 535 55.60 -19.50 0.68
CA VAL A 535 54.64 -19.27 -0.42
C VAL A 535 55.39 -19.14 -1.75
N ASN A 536 55.02 -19.91 -2.77
CA ASN A 536 55.60 -19.79 -4.11
C ASN A 536 54.90 -18.71 -4.96
N GLY A 537 55.46 -18.38 -6.12
CA GLY A 537 54.90 -17.36 -7.03
C GLY A 537 53.50 -17.67 -7.61
N ASN A 538 52.97 -18.88 -7.42
CA ASN A 538 51.63 -19.30 -7.84
C ASN A 538 50.64 -19.39 -6.67
N GLY A 539 51.04 -19.01 -5.46
CA GLY A 539 50.18 -18.98 -4.27
C GLY A 539 50.10 -20.30 -3.48
N CYS A 540 50.82 -21.36 -3.88
CA CYS A 540 50.90 -22.56 -3.06
C CYS A 540 51.75 -22.30 -1.83
N TYR A 541 51.28 -22.79 -0.68
CA TYR A 541 51.95 -22.54 0.59
C TYR A 541 52.06 -23.80 1.45
N HIS A 542 53.10 -23.84 2.27
CA HIS A 542 53.31 -24.86 3.27
C HIS A 542 53.81 -24.21 4.55
N SER A 543 53.44 -24.79 5.69
CA SER A 543 53.94 -24.34 6.99
C SER A 543 54.63 -25.47 7.73
N ALA A 544 55.70 -25.13 8.43
CA ALA A 544 56.43 -26.03 9.31
C ALA A 544 56.71 -25.31 10.62
N SER A 545 56.67 -26.05 11.74
CA SER A 545 56.83 -25.50 13.09
C SER A 545 58.03 -26.11 13.80
N PHE A 546 58.69 -25.31 14.64
CA PHE A 546 59.80 -25.70 15.50
C PHE A 546 59.57 -25.13 16.91
N GLU A 547 59.74 -25.94 17.94
CA GLU A 547 59.47 -25.56 19.33
C GLU A 547 60.78 -25.25 20.08
N VAL A 548 60.84 -24.06 20.68
CA VAL A 548 61.87 -23.67 21.66
C VAL A 548 61.31 -23.90 23.06
N LEU A 549 62.05 -24.65 23.86
CA LEU A 549 61.58 -25.22 25.12
C LEU A 549 61.70 -24.21 26.28
N PRO A 550 60.69 -24.12 27.17
CA PRO A 550 60.76 -23.25 28.33
C PRO A 550 61.79 -23.73 29.37
N VAL A 551 62.34 -22.80 30.14
CA VAL A 551 63.13 -23.08 31.34
C VAL A 551 62.23 -23.24 32.57
N PRO A 552 62.67 -23.93 33.64
CA PRO A 552 61.93 -23.98 34.91
C PRO A 552 61.58 -22.59 35.46
N ASP A 553 60.37 -22.43 35.97
CA ASP A 553 59.89 -21.22 36.64
C ASP A 553 60.16 -21.34 38.15
N LEU A 554 60.93 -20.40 38.71
CA LEU A 554 61.35 -20.41 40.11
C LEU A 554 60.84 -19.19 40.89
N CYS A 555 59.81 -18.50 40.39
CA CYS A 555 59.24 -17.31 41.02
C CYS A 555 58.67 -17.56 42.43
N ALA A 556 58.22 -18.78 42.72
CA ALA A 556 57.69 -19.13 44.06
C ALA A 556 58.79 -19.31 45.12
N VAL A 557 60.08 -19.30 44.74
CA VAL A 557 61.18 -19.31 45.70
C VAL A 557 61.30 -17.89 46.27
N PRO A 558 61.13 -17.69 47.59
CA PRO A 558 61.25 -16.36 48.18
C PRO A 558 62.60 -15.73 47.84
N THR A 559 62.63 -14.41 47.60
CA THR A 559 63.86 -13.63 47.37
C THR A 559 63.90 -12.45 48.33
N GLY A 560 65.09 -11.89 48.59
CA GLY A 560 65.25 -10.78 49.54
C GLY A 560 65.50 -11.23 50.97
N CYS A 561 65.08 -10.45 51.98
CA CYS A 561 65.36 -10.73 53.40
C CYS A 561 64.18 -11.47 54.06
N TYR A 562 64.43 -12.62 54.68
CA TYR A 562 63.41 -13.45 55.32
C TYR A 562 63.85 -13.80 56.75
N GLU A 563 63.02 -13.47 57.75
CA GLU A 563 63.28 -13.74 59.17
C GLU A 563 62.20 -14.66 59.75
N ASN A 564 62.56 -15.78 60.39
CA ASN A 564 61.59 -16.69 61.01
C ASN A 564 62.16 -17.44 62.23
N CYS A 565 61.30 -17.94 63.12
CA CYS A 565 61.72 -18.77 64.28
C CYS A 565 62.29 -20.12 63.78
N GLY A 566 63.33 -20.66 64.45
CA GLY A 566 64.04 -21.85 63.95
C GLY A 566 63.63 -23.19 64.56
N PRO A 567 63.70 -24.31 63.79
CA PRO A 567 64.06 -24.44 62.37
C PRO A 567 62.92 -24.11 61.40
N ASP A 568 63.26 -23.78 60.14
CA ASP A 568 62.30 -23.43 59.08
C ASP A 568 62.55 -24.23 57.77
N THR A 569 61.61 -24.22 56.83
CA THR A 569 61.67 -24.98 55.56
C THR A 569 61.45 -24.06 54.35
N LEU A 570 62.44 -24.00 53.45
CA LEU A 570 62.33 -23.31 52.17
C LEU A 570 61.91 -24.31 51.09
N CYS A 571 60.93 -23.97 50.25
CA CYS A 571 60.49 -24.84 49.16
C CYS A 571 60.55 -24.12 47.81
N ALA A 572 60.98 -24.83 46.79
CA ALA A 572 60.83 -24.48 45.39
C ALA A 572 59.61 -25.22 44.79
N PRO A 573 59.05 -24.75 43.66
CA PRO A 573 57.97 -25.46 42.97
C PRO A 573 58.33 -26.93 42.72
N GLU A 574 57.42 -27.83 43.07
CA GLU A 574 57.59 -29.27 42.84
C GLU A 574 57.39 -29.62 41.36
N GLY A 575 57.90 -30.79 40.93
CA GLY A 575 57.66 -31.34 39.59
C GLY A 575 58.79 -31.19 38.56
N TYR A 576 59.91 -30.57 38.92
CA TYR A 576 61.11 -30.54 38.07
C TYR A 576 61.93 -31.83 38.19
N ALA A 577 62.69 -32.15 37.13
CA ALA A 577 63.44 -33.39 37.03
C ALA A 577 64.67 -33.44 37.95
N ALA A 578 65.22 -32.30 38.34
CA ALA A 578 66.31 -32.20 39.30
C ALA A 578 66.33 -30.84 40.00
N TYR A 579 66.80 -30.84 41.26
CA TYR A 579 67.06 -29.64 42.07
C TYR A 579 68.47 -29.67 42.64
N GLN A 580 69.03 -28.50 42.92
CA GLN A 580 70.28 -28.35 43.68
C GLN A 580 70.24 -27.02 44.44
N TRP A 581 70.26 -27.08 45.78
CA TRP A 581 70.33 -25.89 46.62
C TRP A 581 71.77 -25.43 46.87
N PHE A 582 71.94 -24.13 47.05
CA PHE A 582 73.20 -23.47 47.36
C PHE A 582 73.05 -22.63 48.64
N LEU A 583 74.12 -22.57 49.43
CA LEU A 583 74.27 -21.65 50.56
C LEU A 583 75.53 -20.82 50.32
N ASN A 584 75.38 -19.49 50.32
CA ASN A 584 76.45 -18.54 50.03
C ASN A 584 77.21 -18.92 48.74
N GLN A 585 76.44 -19.21 47.68
CA GLN A 585 76.91 -19.64 46.35
C GLN A 585 77.65 -20.99 46.32
N SER A 586 77.69 -21.73 47.42
CA SER A 586 78.27 -23.08 47.48
C SER A 586 77.17 -24.13 47.50
N ALA A 587 77.25 -25.12 46.61
CA ALA A 587 76.27 -26.20 46.55
C ALA A 587 76.21 -26.96 47.87
N ILE A 588 75.01 -27.11 48.42
CA ILE A 588 74.76 -27.88 49.64
C ILE A 588 74.71 -29.36 49.25
N ALA A 589 75.66 -30.14 49.74
CA ALA A 589 75.80 -31.54 49.38
C ALA A 589 74.54 -32.34 49.79
N GLY A 590 73.88 -32.96 48.80
CA GLY A 590 72.69 -33.80 49.02
C GLY A 590 71.37 -33.04 49.10
N ALA A 591 71.37 -31.70 48.97
CA ALA A 591 70.15 -30.89 48.92
C ALA A 591 69.58 -30.87 47.49
N THR A 592 69.02 -32.01 47.07
CA THR A 592 68.44 -32.22 45.73
C THR A 592 66.92 -32.36 45.74
N ASP A 593 66.30 -32.18 46.90
CA ASP A 593 64.86 -32.19 47.08
C ASP A 593 64.28 -30.79 46.81
N PRO A 594 63.01 -30.68 46.39
CA PRO A 594 62.35 -29.40 46.15
C PRO A 594 62.25 -28.53 47.41
N CYS A 595 62.27 -29.13 48.61
CA CYS A 595 62.29 -28.41 49.87
C CYS A 595 63.59 -28.65 50.66
N LEU A 596 64.10 -27.59 51.29
CA LEU A 596 65.30 -27.55 52.12
C LEU A 596 64.96 -27.05 53.54
N VAL A 597 65.21 -27.89 54.55
CA VAL A 597 65.14 -27.46 55.96
C VAL A 597 66.38 -26.63 56.30
N VAL A 598 66.17 -25.37 56.68
CA VAL A 598 67.22 -24.41 57.01
C VAL A 598 67.40 -24.28 58.52
N ASN A 599 68.65 -24.37 58.95
CA ASN A 599 69.05 -24.38 60.37
C ASN A 599 70.09 -23.29 60.69
N ALA A 600 70.40 -22.43 59.72
CA ALA A 600 71.41 -21.39 59.85
C ALA A 600 71.03 -20.21 58.96
N SER A 601 71.37 -19.01 59.41
CA SER A 601 71.26 -17.80 58.60
C SER A 601 72.25 -17.83 57.42
N GLY A 602 71.88 -17.24 56.29
CA GLY A 602 72.74 -17.11 55.10
C GLY A 602 71.96 -16.88 53.82
N ILE A 603 72.67 -16.80 52.69
CA ILE A 603 72.06 -16.59 51.37
C ILE A 603 71.78 -17.94 50.71
N TYR A 604 70.52 -18.23 50.40
CA TYR A 604 70.08 -19.45 49.73
C TYR A 604 69.61 -19.16 48.30
N ASN A 605 69.92 -20.06 47.38
CA ASN A 605 69.31 -20.12 46.04
C ASN A 605 69.24 -21.57 45.56
N VAL A 606 68.39 -21.85 44.57
CA VAL A 606 68.16 -23.20 44.04
C VAL A 606 68.24 -23.20 42.52
N MET A 607 68.89 -24.22 41.97
CA MET A 607 68.86 -24.51 40.54
C MET A 607 67.90 -25.67 40.29
N ALA A 608 66.95 -25.50 39.37
CA ALA A 608 66.06 -26.56 38.92
C ALA A 608 66.32 -26.89 37.45
N THR A 609 66.03 -28.12 37.05
CA THR A 609 66.13 -28.60 35.66
C THR A 609 64.87 -29.36 35.29
N ASN A 610 64.23 -29.02 34.17
CA ASN A 610 63.02 -29.71 33.73
C ASN A 610 63.35 -31.04 33.02
N ALA A 611 62.32 -31.83 32.71
CA ALA A 611 62.46 -33.14 32.06
C ALA A 611 63.12 -33.07 30.67
N ASN A 612 63.09 -31.91 30.01
CA ASN A 612 63.65 -31.67 28.69
C ASN A 612 65.12 -31.19 28.73
N GLY A 613 65.70 -31.05 29.93
CA GLY A 613 67.11 -30.69 30.14
C GLY A 613 67.41 -29.20 30.19
N CYS A 614 66.39 -28.32 30.21
CA CYS A 614 66.57 -26.88 30.40
C CYS A 614 66.66 -26.56 31.91
N SER A 615 67.58 -25.67 32.30
CA SER A 615 67.87 -25.35 33.71
C SER A 615 67.76 -23.85 34.01
N ALA A 616 67.22 -23.50 35.18
CA ALA A 616 67.14 -22.14 35.70
C ALA A 616 67.63 -22.07 37.15
N MET A 617 68.03 -20.88 37.61
CA MET A 617 68.49 -20.61 38.98
C MET A 617 67.63 -19.50 39.60
N SER A 618 67.17 -19.70 40.83
CA SER A 618 66.39 -18.70 41.57
C SER A 618 67.25 -17.48 41.93
N GLY A 619 66.60 -16.38 42.31
CA GLY A 619 67.26 -15.26 42.97
C GLY A 619 67.84 -15.63 44.35
N ASP A 620 68.60 -14.71 44.93
CA ASP A 620 69.22 -14.84 46.26
C ASP A 620 68.19 -14.53 47.39
N LEU A 621 68.07 -15.44 48.35
CA LEU A 621 67.27 -15.29 49.58
C LEU A 621 68.19 -15.18 50.81
N GLU A 622 68.22 -14.02 51.45
CA GLU A 622 68.95 -13.77 52.70
C GLU A 622 68.08 -14.15 53.91
N PHE A 623 68.43 -15.25 54.60
CA PHE A 623 67.63 -15.83 55.69
C PHE A 623 68.22 -15.56 57.09
N THR A 624 67.38 -15.23 58.09
CA THR A 624 67.73 -15.01 59.51
C THR A 624 66.83 -15.81 60.48
N LEU A 625 67.40 -16.42 61.53
CA LEU A 625 66.72 -17.34 62.46
C LEU A 625 66.47 -16.75 63.89
N LEU A 626 65.25 -16.86 64.45
CA LEU A 626 64.79 -16.33 65.78
C LEU A 626 64.35 -17.45 66.80
N ASP A 627 64.19 -17.15 68.12
CA ASP A 627 63.84 -18.12 69.21
C ASP A 627 62.63 -17.64 70.08
N CYS A 628 61.58 -18.46 70.26
CA CYS A 628 60.20 -18.05 70.60
C CYS A 628 59.48 -19.04 71.60
N SER A 629 59.01 -18.64 72.81
CA SER A 629 58.32 -19.55 73.81
C SER A 629 57.36 -18.87 74.84
N CYS A 630 56.03 -18.67 74.57
CA CYS A 630 54.92 -18.42 75.56
C CYS A 630 53.63 -19.18 75.13
N ASN A 631 52.80 -19.72 76.06
CA ASN A 631 51.55 -20.48 75.79
C ASN A 631 50.35 -20.06 76.72
N ILE A 632 49.87 -18.82 76.67
CA ILE A 632 48.54 -18.42 77.19
C ILE A 632 47.84 -17.64 76.08
N GLU A 633 46.69 -18.10 75.59
CA GLU A 633 45.96 -17.44 74.49
C GLU A 633 44.65 -16.78 74.96
N PRO A 634 44.34 -15.56 74.49
CA PRO A 634 43.04 -14.93 74.73
C PRO A 634 41.99 -15.53 73.79
N LEU A 635 40.84 -15.89 74.34
CA LEU A 635 39.63 -16.18 73.58
C LEU A 635 38.73 -14.95 73.66
N TYR A 636 38.33 -14.37 72.54
CA TYR A 636 37.49 -13.17 72.56
C TYR A 636 36.29 -13.27 71.63
N THR A 637 35.22 -12.56 71.98
CA THR A 637 34.02 -12.42 71.15
C THR A 637 33.67 -10.95 70.99
N ILE A 638 33.47 -10.52 69.75
CA ILE A 638 33.05 -9.17 69.39
C ILE A 638 31.52 -9.15 69.27
N THR A 639 30.86 -8.18 69.87
CA THR A 639 29.41 -7.96 69.74
C THR A 639 29.13 -6.81 68.77
N ASP A 640 27.93 -6.81 68.18
CA ASP A 640 27.48 -5.83 67.16
C ASP A 640 27.57 -4.35 67.58
N ASP A 641 27.72 -4.05 68.87
CA ASP A 641 27.87 -2.69 69.44
C ASP A 641 29.34 -2.26 69.71
N CYS A 642 30.34 -2.81 68.98
CA CYS A 642 31.78 -2.47 69.15
C CYS A 642 32.31 -2.73 70.59
N CYS A 643 31.87 -3.85 71.19
CA CYS A 643 32.37 -4.36 72.47
C CYS A 643 33.04 -5.72 72.31
N VAL A 644 34.13 -5.94 73.05
CA VAL A 644 34.88 -7.20 73.09
C VAL A 644 34.79 -7.81 74.48
N SER A 645 34.26 -9.04 74.56
CA SER A 645 34.37 -9.87 75.78
C SER A 645 35.63 -10.71 75.72
N LEU A 646 36.52 -10.54 76.68
CA LEU A 646 37.77 -11.29 76.81
C LEU A 646 37.61 -12.47 77.76
N SER A 647 38.00 -13.64 77.28
CA SER A 647 38.10 -14.90 78.02
C SER A 647 39.54 -15.42 77.91
N PHE A 648 40.00 -16.20 78.90
CA PHE A 648 41.38 -16.69 78.91
C PHE A 648 41.41 -18.17 79.27
N ASP A 649 42.16 -18.99 78.55
CA ASP A 649 42.43 -20.38 78.94
C ASP A 649 43.76 -20.47 79.68
N ASN A 650 43.71 -20.59 81.01
CA ASN A 650 44.90 -20.68 81.83
C ASN A 650 45.47 -22.11 81.80
N GLN A 651 46.37 -22.36 80.85
CA GLN A 651 47.14 -23.61 80.74
C GLN A 651 48.51 -23.56 81.45
N SER A 652 48.82 -22.44 82.13
CA SER A 652 50.10 -22.25 82.82
C SER A 652 50.20 -23.12 84.08
N THR A 653 51.42 -23.57 84.39
CA THR A 653 51.73 -24.31 85.63
C THR A 653 52.15 -23.40 86.79
N ILE A 654 52.15 -22.08 86.58
CA ILE A 654 52.53 -21.05 87.55
C ILE A 654 51.27 -20.37 88.11
N ASP A 655 51.27 -20.08 89.42
CA ASP A 655 50.16 -19.41 90.11
C ASP A 655 50.03 -17.95 89.63
N LEU A 656 49.05 -17.68 88.77
CA LEU A 656 48.72 -16.33 88.32
C LEU A 656 47.96 -15.56 89.41
N THR A 657 48.32 -14.30 89.61
CA THR A 657 47.81 -13.48 90.72
C THR A 657 47.11 -12.20 90.27
N HIS A 658 47.50 -11.64 89.13
CA HIS A 658 47.01 -10.35 88.64
C HIS A 658 46.92 -10.36 87.12
N LEU A 659 45.88 -9.71 86.59
CA LEU A 659 45.68 -9.44 85.17
C LEU A 659 45.59 -7.93 84.99
N SER A 660 46.46 -7.36 84.16
CA SER A 660 46.26 -6.02 83.61
C SER A 660 45.75 -6.15 82.19
N VAL A 661 44.72 -5.37 81.83
CA VAL A 661 44.25 -5.20 80.45
C VAL A 661 44.35 -3.73 80.11
N HIS A 662 45.06 -3.42 79.02
CA HIS A 662 45.29 -2.07 78.55
C HIS A 662 44.89 -1.94 77.07
N THR A 663 44.57 -0.72 76.65
CA THR A 663 44.09 -0.44 75.29
C THR A 663 44.87 0.70 74.68
N HIS A 664 45.01 0.71 73.36
CA HIS A 664 45.51 1.89 72.65
C HIS A 664 44.33 2.83 72.35
N GLY A 665 44.10 3.80 73.23
CA GLY A 665 42.96 4.73 73.20
C GLY A 665 42.09 4.60 74.45
N GLU A 666 41.26 5.61 74.75
CA GLU A 666 40.34 5.56 75.90
C GLU A 666 39.05 4.81 75.52
N PRO A 667 38.80 3.59 76.05
CA PRO A 667 37.55 2.87 75.82
C PRO A 667 36.40 3.56 76.54
N ALA A 668 35.20 3.41 75.97
CA ALA A 668 33.96 3.93 76.54
C ALA A 668 33.57 3.21 77.84
N LEU A 669 33.96 1.94 77.98
CA LEU A 669 33.62 1.11 79.14
C LEU A 669 34.63 -0.02 79.39
N PHE A 670 35.04 -0.19 80.66
CA PHE A 670 35.58 -1.44 81.20
C PHE A 670 34.56 -2.08 82.14
N SER A 671 34.17 -3.33 81.88
CA SER A 671 33.24 -4.10 82.71
C SER A 671 33.81 -5.49 83.05
N PRO A 672 34.53 -5.62 84.18
CA PRO A 672 35.08 -6.91 84.60
C PRO A 672 34.01 -7.86 85.16
N SER A 673 34.26 -9.18 85.05
CA SER A 673 33.40 -10.21 85.63
C SER A 673 33.34 -10.14 87.17
N VAL A 674 32.23 -10.63 87.74
CA VAL A 674 32.03 -10.75 89.20
C VAL A 674 33.06 -11.62 89.92
N ASP A 675 33.88 -12.38 89.19
CA ASP A 675 34.96 -13.21 89.72
C ASP A 675 36.28 -12.44 89.94
N PHE A 676 36.35 -11.17 89.51
CA PHE A 676 37.51 -10.29 89.69
C PHE A 676 37.18 -9.07 90.57
N ASN A 677 38.13 -8.70 91.43
CA ASN A 677 38.15 -7.42 92.12
C ASN A 677 39.02 -6.43 91.33
N ILE A 678 38.48 -5.24 91.06
CA ILE A 678 39.25 -4.13 90.49
C ILE A 678 40.24 -3.62 91.53
N LEU A 679 41.53 -3.69 91.19
CA LEU A 679 42.61 -3.14 92.00
C LEU A 679 42.91 -1.68 91.61
N SER A 680 42.85 -1.38 90.33
CA SER A 680 43.09 -0.05 89.77
C SER A 680 42.30 0.11 88.47
N LEU A 681 41.83 1.32 88.17
CA LEU A 681 41.14 1.66 86.93
C LEU A 681 41.64 3.01 86.42
N GLY A 682 42.40 2.96 85.33
CA GLY A 682 42.88 4.09 84.54
C GLY A 682 41.97 4.38 83.34
N PRO A 683 42.29 5.42 82.56
CA PRO A 683 41.51 5.79 81.37
C PRO A 683 41.63 4.78 80.23
N ASP A 684 42.74 4.06 80.15
CA ASP A 684 43.12 3.12 79.08
C ASP A 684 43.63 1.77 79.64
N GLU A 685 43.52 1.54 80.96
CA GLU A 685 44.01 0.33 81.63
C GLU A 685 43.11 -0.07 82.80
N VAL A 686 42.86 -1.37 82.97
CA VAL A 686 42.21 -1.94 84.15
C VAL A 686 43.03 -3.06 84.76
N ASP A 687 43.26 -2.95 86.06
CA ASP A 687 44.01 -3.90 86.87
C ASP A 687 43.06 -4.76 87.70
N LEU A 688 43.12 -6.07 87.51
CA LEU A 688 42.19 -7.04 88.08
C LEU A 688 42.91 -8.09 88.93
N SER A 689 42.36 -8.36 90.11
CA SER A 689 42.76 -9.51 90.94
C SER A 689 41.64 -10.53 91.04
N TYR A 690 41.97 -11.80 90.91
CA TYR A 690 40.99 -12.86 91.03
C TYR A 690 40.55 -13.05 92.50
N ILE A 691 39.24 -13.16 92.75
CA ILE A 691 38.68 -13.14 94.12
C ILE A 691 39.11 -14.37 94.94
N SER A 692 39.39 -15.50 94.29
CA SER A 692 39.89 -16.73 94.92
C SER A 692 41.30 -17.07 94.43
N SER A 693 42.31 -16.41 94.99
CA SER A 693 43.73 -16.65 94.66
C SER A 693 44.27 -17.97 95.28
N PRO A 694 45.06 -18.79 94.54
CA PRO A 694 45.52 -18.58 93.16
C PRO A 694 44.48 -18.97 92.09
N LEU A 695 44.62 -18.39 90.89
CA LEU A 695 43.74 -18.62 89.75
C LEU A 695 43.77 -20.12 89.32
N PRO A 696 42.62 -20.81 89.21
CA PRO A 696 42.60 -22.21 88.78
C PRO A 696 43.02 -22.35 87.30
N GLN A 697 43.55 -23.53 86.94
CA GLN A 697 43.79 -23.90 85.55
C GLN A 697 42.47 -24.15 84.80
N GLY A 698 42.41 -23.73 83.54
CA GLY A 698 41.23 -23.83 82.66
C GLY A 698 40.66 -22.47 82.23
N VAL A 699 39.56 -22.52 81.49
CA VAL A 699 38.95 -21.35 80.85
C VAL A 699 38.22 -20.45 81.85
N ILE A 700 38.55 -19.17 81.80
CA ILE A 700 37.88 -18.07 82.48
C ILE A 700 37.10 -17.33 81.41
N ASN A 701 35.77 -17.50 81.42
CA ASN A 701 34.90 -16.83 80.46
C ASN A 701 34.53 -15.42 80.92
N ASP A 702 34.44 -14.49 79.97
CA ASP A 702 34.01 -13.10 80.16
C ASP A 702 34.78 -12.38 81.27
N ALA A 703 36.09 -12.60 81.38
CA ALA A 703 36.96 -12.01 82.39
C ALA A 703 36.85 -10.49 82.44
N VAL A 704 36.84 -9.84 81.27
CA VAL A 704 36.56 -8.41 81.13
C VAL A 704 35.92 -8.09 79.79
N VAL A 705 34.93 -7.20 79.79
CA VAL A 705 34.35 -6.62 78.57
C VAL A 705 34.88 -5.21 78.38
N VAL A 706 35.34 -4.90 77.16
CA VAL A 706 35.88 -3.58 76.76
C VAL A 706 35.08 -3.05 75.57
N CYS A 707 34.53 -1.84 75.65
CA CYS A 707 33.74 -1.23 74.56
C CYS A 707 34.34 0.08 74.07
N PHE A 708 34.24 0.35 72.76
CA PHE A 708 34.69 1.59 72.13
C PHE A 708 33.52 2.30 71.43
N ASP A 709 33.51 3.64 71.47
CA ASP A 709 32.44 4.46 70.88
C ASP A 709 32.73 4.86 69.41
N GLU A 710 33.97 4.67 68.92
CA GLU A 710 34.38 5.07 67.57
C GLU A 710 34.68 3.86 66.66
N PRO A 711 34.20 3.84 65.40
CA PRO A 711 34.52 2.80 64.43
C PRO A 711 35.99 2.88 63.98
N GLY A 712 36.59 1.74 63.60
CA GLY A 712 38.00 1.62 63.24
C GLY A 712 38.76 0.52 64.00
N THR A 713 40.06 0.40 63.75
CA THR A 713 40.92 -0.61 64.38
C THR A 713 41.34 -0.20 65.79
N HIS A 714 41.04 -1.06 66.76
CA HIS A 714 41.43 -0.89 68.16
C HIS A 714 42.36 -2.02 68.59
N VAL A 715 43.33 -1.72 69.47
CA VAL A 715 44.27 -2.72 70.01
C VAL A 715 44.03 -2.89 71.50
N ILE A 716 43.89 -4.14 71.92
CA ILE A 716 43.79 -4.52 73.32
C ILE A 716 45.00 -5.38 73.68
N GLY A 717 45.78 -4.91 74.64
CA GLY A 717 46.86 -5.65 75.28
C GLY A 717 46.44 -6.21 76.63
N TRP A 718 47.05 -7.32 77.01
CA TRP A 718 46.88 -7.91 78.33
C TRP A 718 48.21 -8.40 78.88
N SER A 719 48.30 -8.42 80.20
CA SER A 719 49.50 -8.81 80.94
C SER A 719 49.12 -9.63 82.16
N TRP A 720 49.57 -10.89 82.20
CA TRP A 720 49.43 -11.77 83.35
C TRP A 720 50.67 -11.72 84.25
N PHE A 721 50.47 -11.53 85.56
CA PHE A 721 51.55 -11.48 86.54
C PHE A 721 51.48 -12.65 87.53
N GLY A 722 52.62 -13.28 87.74
CA GLY A 722 52.85 -14.24 88.83
C GLY A 722 53.26 -13.54 90.14
N PRO A 723 53.65 -14.30 91.18
CA PRO A 723 53.95 -13.76 92.51
C PRO A 723 55.11 -12.76 92.56
N ASP A 724 56.05 -12.85 91.59
CA ASP A 724 57.33 -12.10 91.61
C ASP A 724 57.56 -11.19 90.38
N SER A 725 56.84 -11.35 89.25
CA SER A 725 57.00 -10.52 88.03
C SER A 725 55.92 -10.75 86.95
N LEU A 726 55.96 -9.94 85.88
CA LEU A 726 55.25 -10.19 84.62
C LEU A 726 55.61 -11.58 84.10
N PHE A 727 54.61 -12.36 83.70
CA PHE A 727 54.76 -13.74 83.23
C PHE A 727 54.54 -13.87 81.72
N CYS A 728 53.48 -13.28 81.19
CA CYS A 728 53.26 -13.16 79.75
C CYS A 728 52.43 -11.91 79.47
N GLU A 729 52.74 -11.26 78.36
CA GLU A 729 52.00 -10.14 77.80
C GLU A 729 51.77 -10.43 76.32
N ASP A 730 50.62 -10.02 75.81
CA ASP A 730 50.29 -10.10 74.39
C ASP A 730 49.27 -9.03 74.03
N GLU A 731 49.17 -8.70 72.74
CA GLU A 731 48.19 -7.75 72.22
C GLU A 731 47.55 -8.26 70.93
N PHE A 732 46.29 -7.90 70.72
CA PHE A 732 45.64 -8.16 69.43
C PHE A 732 44.81 -6.95 69.00
N GLY A 733 44.71 -6.78 67.69
CA GLY A 733 43.87 -5.78 67.06
C GLY A 733 42.54 -6.38 66.64
N PHE A 734 41.48 -5.57 66.67
CA PHE A 734 40.20 -5.91 66.04
C PHE A 734 39.58 -4.66 65.42
N GLU A 735 38.75 -4.84 64.41
CA GLU A 735 38.08 -3.75 63.69
C GLU A 735 36.62 -3.62 64.11
N CYS A 736 36.19 -2.38 64.38
CA CYS A 736 34.78 -2.06 64.52
C CYS A 736 34.16 -1.68 63.15
N PRO A 737 33.04 -2.30 62.73
CA PRO A 737 32.55 -2.19 61.36
C PRO A 737 32.21 -0.75 60.91
N GLY A 738 32.70 -0.36 59.73
CA GLY A 738 32.32 0.85 58.99
C GLY A 738 32.56 0.70 57.48
N ASP A 739 31.59 1.13 56.67
CA ASP A 739 31.59 0.98 55.20
C ASP A 739 32.61 1.93 54.52
N THR A 740 33.89 1.53 54.41
CA THR A 740 34.82 1.95 53.33
C THR A 740 36.08 1.07 53.28
N VAL A 741 36.63 0.91 52.07
CA VAL A 741 37.83 0.13 51.67
C VAL A 741 38.94 0.07 52.74
N PRO A 742 39.44 -1.12 53.11
CA PRO A 742 40.56 -1.26 54.05
C PRO A 742 41.82 -0.60 53.50
N SER A 743 42.47 0.25 54.29
CA SER A 743 43.77 0.87 53.95
C SER A 743 44.94 -0.12 53.86
N ASP A 744 44.66 -1.41 54.10
CA ASP A 744 45.65 -2.42 54.41
C ASP A 744 45.63 -3.59 53.40
N SER A 745 44.95 -3.47 52.25
CA SER A 745 44.93 -4.55 51.24
C SER A 745 46.31 -4.70 50.59
N THR A 746 47.00 -5.81 50.87
CA THR A 746 48.43 -6.00 50.57
C THR A 746 48.78 -6.39 49.13
N CYS A 747 47.80 -6.57 48.22
CA CYS A 747 48.12 -7.01 46.85
C CYS A 747 47.09 -6.55 45.80
N ILE A 748 45.95 -7.22 45.69
CA ILE A 748 44.89 -6.92 44.71
C ILE A 748 43.52 -7.07 45.38
N THR A 749 42.53 -6.34 44.90
CA THR A 749 41.13 -6.47 45.33
C THR A 749 40.25 -6.57 44.11
N VAL A 750 39.28 -7.48 44.13
CA VAL A 750 38.25 -7.58 43.10
C VAL A 750 36.95 -7.03 43.69
N ILE A 751 36.34 -6.08 42.99
CA ILE A 751 35.05 -5.49 43.35
C ILE A 751 34.02 -6.06 42.38
N ASN A 752 32.94 -6.64 42.93
CA ASN A 752 31.82 -7.13 42.15
C ASN A 752 31.16 -5.99 41.37
N GLY A 753 30.96 -6.18 40.07
CA GLY A 753 30.11 -5.33 39.23
C GLY A 753 28.81 -6.06 38.85
N ASP A 754 28.21 -5.62 37.75
CA ASP A 754 26.92 -6.12 37.27
C ASP A 754 27.05 -7.49 36.57
N ILE A 755 26.02 -8.33 36.73
CA ILE A 755 25.90 -9.62 36.04
C ILE A 755 24.55 -9.70 35.32
N ASP A 756 24.60 -9.85 33.99
CA ASP A 756 23.44 -9.84 33.11
C ASP A 756 23.31 -11.17 32.35
N CYS A 757 22.09 -11.60 32.07
CA CYS A 757 21.84 -12.78 31.23
C CYS A 757 22.01 -12.44 29.76
N LEU A 758 22.62 -13.35 29.00
CA LEU A 758 22.65 -13.25 27.54
C LEU A 758 21.23 -13.35 26.96
N GLU A 759 20.95 -12.62 25.88
CA GLU A 759 19.61 -12.58 25.24
C GLU A 759 19.09 -13.96 24.79
N ASP A 760 19.98 -14.91 24.54
CA ASP A 760 19.66 -16.29 24.14
C ASP A 760 19.58 -17.28 25.31
N GLY A 761 19.81 -16.81 26.54
CA GLY A 761 19.80 -17.61 27.77
C GLY A 761 20.92 -18.64 27.89
N SER A 762 21.97 -18.56 27.07
CA SER A 762 23.07 -19.52 27.05
C SER A 762 24.14 -19.29 28.14
N GLY A 763 24.04 -18.20 28.90
CA GLY A 763 25.04 -17.78 29.87
C GLY A 763 24.82 -16.38 30.47
N TRP A 764 25.88 -15.83 31.05
CA TRP A 764 25.93 -14.53 31.72
C TRP A 764 27.09 -13.68 31.22
N ASP A 765 26.89 -12.38 31.10
CA ASP A 765 27.94 -11.38 31.00
C ASP A 765 28.24 -10.86 32.41
N TYR A 766 29.49 -11.02 32.87
CA TYR A 766 29.92 -10.57 34.18
C TYR A 766 30.92 -9.42 34.06
N ASN A 767 30.55 -8.27 34.62
CA ASN A 767 31.39 -7.08 34.71
C ASN A 767 31.98 -6.98 36.12
N PHE A 768 33.29 -6.73 36.23
CA PHE A 768 33.97 -6.58 37.51
C PHE A 768 35.11 -5.58 37.45
N THR A 769 35.47 -5.03 38.61
CA THR A 769 36.58 -4.10 38.73
C THR A 769 37.75 -4.76 39.46
N LEU A 770 38.94 -4.74 38.87
CA LEU A 770 40.18 -5.16 39.51
C LEU A 770 40.95 -3.93 39.99
N CYS A 771 41.27 -3.91 41.28
CA CYS A 771 42.03 -2.84 41.93
C CYS A 771 43.41 -3.33 42.34
N ASN A 772 44.44 -2.53 42.06
CA ASN A 772 45.78 -2.75 42.57
C ASN A 772 45.90 -2.11 43.96
N GLY A 773 46.35 -2.87 44.96
CA GLY A 773 46.46 -2.39 46.34
C GLY A 773 47.33 -1.14 46.44
N ALA A 774 46.95 -0.15 47.25
CA ALA A 774 47.67 1.12 47.35
C ALA A 774 49.14 0.97 47.84
N SER A 775 49.47 -0.16 48.46
CA SER A 775 50.81 -0.50 48.97
C SER A 775 51.65 -1.36 48.03
N THR A 776 51.17 -1.71 46.83
CA THR A 776 51.94 -2.55 45.90
C THR A 776 53.09 -1.77 45.23
N PRO A 777 54.25 -2.41 44.98
CA PRO A 777 55.41 -1.70 44.42
C PRO A 777 55.45 -1.66 42.89
N TYR A 778 54.47 -2.24 42.19
CA TYR A 778 54.45 -2.38 40.73
C TYR A 778 53.04 -2.19 40.16
N ASN A 779 52.97 -1.92 38.85
CA ASN A 779 51.72 -1.90 38.11
C ASN A 779 51.32 -3.32 37.71
N ILE A 780 50.03 -3.66 37.72
CA ILE A 780 49.55 -4.94 37.20
C ILE A 780 49.51 -4.87 35.67
N GLY A 781 50.55 -5.37 34.99
CA GLY A 781 50.64 -5.39 33.53
C GLY A 781 50.03 -6.64 32.89
N TYR A 782 49.78 -7.71 33.64
CA TYR A 782 49.22 -8.96 33.15
C TYR A 782 48.41 -9.65 34.25
N PHE A 783 47.26 -10.25 33.95
CA PHE A 783 46.59 -11.13 34.91
C PHE A 783 45.85 -12.30 34.26
N THR A 784 45.58 -13.32 35.07
CA THR A 784 44.87 -14.53 34.65
C THR A 784 43.76 -14.90 35.64
N LEU A 785 42.74 -15.57 35.11
CA LEU A 785 41.65 -16.18 35.86
C LEU A 785 41.80 -17.70 35.77
N ALA A 786 42.29 -18.34 36.84
CA ALA A 786 42.39 -19.79 36.90
C ALA A 786 41.06 -20.41 37.39
N THR A 787 40.62 -21.45 36.69
CA THR A 787 39.25 -21.98 36.81
C THR A 787 39.06 -22.85 38.06
N LEU A 788 38.35 -22.30 39.05
CA LEU A 788 37.69 -23.05 40.13
C LEU A 788 36.18 -23.22 39.85
N LEU A 789 35.78 -23.12 38.58
CA LEU A 789 34.39 -23.11 38.17
C LEU A 789 33.70 -24.47 38.45
N PRO A 790 32.42 -24.46 38.86
CA PRO A 790 31.64 -25.68 38.99
C PRO A 790 31.47 -26.39 37.65
N ALA A 791 31.30 -27.71 37.69
CA ALA A 791 31.14 -28.51 36.48
C ALA A 791 29.93 -28.04 35.64
N GLY A 792 30.16 -27.77 34.36
CA GLY A 792 29.13 -27.32 33.41
C GLY A 792 29.20 -25.83 33.04
N LEU A 793 30.09 -25.06 33.67
CA LEU A 793 30.34 -23.65 33.35
C LEU A 793 31.71 -23.47 32.66
N SER A 794 31.78 -22.60 31.66
CA SER A 794 33.03 -22.19 30.98
C SER A 794 33.12 -20.68 30.86
N ILE A 795 34.35 -20.15 30.87
CA ILE A 795 34.65 -18.72 30.69
C ILE A 795 35.36 -18.53 29.35
N ASP A 796 35.00 -17.48 28.61
CA ASP A 796 35.50 -17.21 27.26
C ASP A 796 36.93 -16.64 27.22
N GLN A 797 37.34 -15.90 28.25
CA GLN A 797 38.67 -15.33 28.40
C GLN A 797 39.24 -15.57 29.81
N THR A 798 40.44 -16.14 29.87
CA THR A 798 41.14 -16.44 31.14
C THR A 798 42.42 -15.64 31.32
N THR A 799 42.80 -14.80 30.36
CA THR A 799 44.12 -14.17 30.30
C THR A 799 44.02 -12.76 29.73
N PHE A 800 44.63 -11.80 30.41
CA PHE A 800 44.54 -10.38 30.11
C PHE A 800 45.93 -9.75 30.16
N ASP A 801 46.39 -9.20 29.03
CA ASP A 801 47.62 -8.41 28.93
C ASP A 801 47.26 -6.92 28.85
N LEU A 802 47.68 -6.16 29.86
CA LEU A 802 47.31 -4.76 30.08
C LEU A 802 48.41 -3.78 29.68
N GLY A 803 49.56 -4.27 29.22
CA GLY A 803 50.70 -3.43 28.84
C GLY A 803 51.23 -2.56 29.98
N THR A 804 50.85 -1.26 30.02
CA THR A 804 51.30 -0.33 31.09
C THR A 804 50.66 -0.60 32.45
N GLY A 805 49.61 -1.41 32.48
CA GLY A 805 49.02 -1.99 33.68
C GLY A 805 48.21 -1.05 34.58
N ILE A 806 47.68 -1.62 35.67
CA ILE A 806 46.93 -0.91 36.72
C ILE A 806 47.91 -0.42 37.79
N ALA A 807 48.04 0.90 37.99
CA ALA A 807 48.98 1.45 38.96
C ALA A 807 48.53 1.23 40.43
N PRO A 808 49.46 1.22 41.41
CA PRO A 808 49.11 1.05 42.82
C PRO A 808 48.06 2.06 43.29
N GLY A 809 46.95 1.56 43.85
CA GLY A 809 45.81 2.37 44.31
C GLY A 809 44.76 2.68 43.24
N ASP A 810 45.00 2.33 41.97
CA ASP A 810 44.05 2.48 40.88
C ASP A 810 43.26 1.18 40.62
N CYS A 811 42.12 1.33 39.94
CA CYS A 811 41.22 0.24 39.57
C CYS A 811 40.87 0.30 38.08
N MET A 812 40.56 -0.85 37.47
CA MET A 812 40.11 -0.94 36.08
C MET A 812 39.01 -1.99 35.91
N ASP A 813 38.05 -1.71 35.02
CA ASP A 813 36.89 -2.57 34.76
C ASP A 813 37.16 -3.58 33.64
N PHE A 814 36.60 -4.77 33.80
CA PHE A 814 36.72 -5.90 32.89
C PHE A 814 35.36 -6.58 32.73
N SER A 815 35.20 -7.27 31.59
CA SER A 815 34.00 -8.04 31.27
C SER A 815 34.40 -9.41 30.75
N VAL A 816 33.70 -10.45 31.21
CA VAL A 816 33.90 -11.84 30.80
C VAL A 816 32.56 -12.54 30.60
N THR A 817 32.52 -13.47 29.65
CA THR A 817 31.31 -14.24 29.34
C THR A 817 31.39 -15.62 30.01
N LEU A 818 30.40 -15.94 30.84
CA LEU A 818 30.21 -17.25 31.46
C LEU A 818 29.15 -18.02 30.68
N THR A 819 29.52 -19.15 30.07
CA THR A 819 28.61 -19.98 29.27
C THR A 819 28.36 -21.33 29.93
N GLY A 820 27.14 -21.86 29.78
CA GLY A 820 26.74 -23.17 30.28
C GLY A 820 25.74 -23.15 31.44
N SER A 821 25.50 -24.30 32.06
CA SER A 821 24.47 -24.47 33.09
C SER A 821 25.10 -25.09 34.35
N PRO A 822 25.32 -24.30 35.41
CA PRO A 822 26.00 -24.78 36.60
C PRO A 822 25.06 -25.60 37.49
N THR A 823 25.63 -26.53 38.23
CA THR A 823 24.88 -27.36 39.20
C THR A 823 24.67 -26.70 40.55
N VAL A 824 25.32 -25.55 40.79
CA VAL A 824 25.22 -24.71 42.00
C VAL A 824 25.21 -23.23 41.58
N PRO A 825 24.51 -22.34 42.30
CA PRO A 825 24.34 -20.94 41.90
C PRO A 825 25.53 -20.04 42.28
N GLU A 826 26.74 -20.58 42.40
CA GLU A 826 27.95 -19.85 42.81
C GLU A 826 29.13 -20.25 41.90
N ALA A 827 29.89 -19.26 41.43
CA ALA A 827 31.08 -19.45 40.62
C ALA A 827 32.30 -18.77 41.29
N CYS A 828 33.39 -19.52 41.46
CA CYS A 828 34.65 -19.01 42.03
C CYS A 828 35.80 -19.09 41.01
N PHE A 829 36.73 -18.14 41.09
CA PHE A 829 37.94 -18.11 40.27
C PHE A 829 39.13 -17.55 41.05
N MET A 830 40.33 -18.02 40.72
CA MET A 830 41.58 -17.48 41.24
C MET A 830 42.10 -16.39 40.30
N VAL A 831 42.30 -15.19 40.80
CA VAL A 831 42.88 -14.07 40.04
C VAL A 831 44.37 -13.97 40.35
N SER A 832 45.23 -14.23 39.36
CA SER A 832 46.70 -14.08 39.46
C SER A 832 47.14 -12.87 38.65
N ALA A 833 47.65 -11.84 39.31
CA ALA A 833 48.09 -10.58 38.71
C ALA A 833 49.62 -10.46 38.77
N HIS A 834 50.23 -9.99 37.68
CA HIS A 834 51.67 -9.90 37.45
C HIS A 834 52.06 -8.51 36.92
N GLU A 835 53.31 -8.09 37.13
CA GLU A 835 53.85 -6.85 36.55
C GLU A 835 53.99 -6.92 35.02
N SER A 836 54.28 -8.10 34.49
CA SER A 836 54.50 -8.42 33.08
C SER A 836 54.10 -9.87 32.81
N ASP A 837 53.98 -10.27 31.55
CA ASP A 837 53.65 -11.67 31.19
C ASP A 837 54.71 -12.64 31.76
N PRO A 838 54.35 -13.54 32.71
CA PRO A 838 55.29 -14.46 33.35
C PRO A 838 55.88 -15.49 32.36
N ALA A 839 55.26 -15.72 31.20
CA ALA A 839 55.82 -16.57 30.15
C ALA A 839 56.99 -15.89 29.42
N LEU A 840 57.04 -14.56 29.42
CA LEU A 840 58.08 -13.75 28.78
C LEU A 840 59.11 -13.22 29.80
N ASP A 841 58.68 -12.95 31.03
CA ASP A 841 59.53 -12.54 32.15
C ASP A 841 59.23 -13.39 33.40
N PRO A 842 59.93 -14.52 33.57
CA PRO A 842 59.67 -15.47 34.67
C PRO A 842 60.03 -14.95 36.06
N ASN A 843 60.52 -13.71 36.21
CA ASN A 843 60.82 -13.10 37.52
C ASN A 843 59.88 -11.94 37.86
N THR A 844 58.79 -11.80 37.11
CA THR A 844 57.80 -10.73 37.29
C THR A 844 57.15 -10.79 38.68
N ALA A 845 56.96 -9.63 39.32
CA ALA A 845 56.30 -9.55 40.62
C ALA A 845 54.82 -9.96 40.50
N CYS A 846 54.27 -10.69 41.48
CA CYS A 846 52.92 -11.26 41.37
C CYS A 846 52.07 -11.22 42.66
N CYS A 847 50.75 -11.24 42.49
CA CYS A 847 49.69 -11.23 43.49
C CYS A 847 48.61 -12.26 43.16
N LEU A 848 47.98 -12.87 44.17
CA LEU A 848 46.93 -13.87 43.99
C LEU A 848 45.76 -13.65 44.97
N ILE A 849 44.51 -13.75 44.49
CA ILE A 849 43.29 -13.74 45.34
C ILE A 849 42.24 -14.74 44.80
N GLU A 850 41.43 -15.30 45.70
CA GLU A 850 40.24 -16.08 45.35
C GLU A 850 39.01 -15.16 45.35
N HIS A 851 38.17 -15.27 44.31
CA HIS A 851 36.97 -14.46 44.17
C HIS A 851 35.76 -15.33 43.80
N CYS A 852 34.64 -15.15 44.50
CA CYS A 852 33.41 -15.90 44.29
C CYS A 852 32.23 -14.95 44.06
N LEU A 853 31.29 -15.35 43.18
CA LEU A 853 30.07 -14.59 42.89
C LEU A 853 28.84 -15.51 42.77
N GLU A 854 27.67 -14.98 43.12
CA GLU A 854 26.37 -15.66 42.96
C GLU A 854 25.78 -15.42 41.56
N LEU A 855 25.26 -16.48 40.93
CA LEU A 855 24.69 -16.43 39.57
C LEU A 855 23.15 -16.30 39.63
N PRO A 856 22.56 -15.24 39.03
CA PRO A 856 21.10 -15.13 38.93
C PRO A 856 20.52 -16.14 37.93
N PRO A 857 19.27 -16.60 38.10
CA PRO A 857 18.66 -17.55 37.17
C PRO A 857 18.36 -16.88 35.82
N CYS A 858 18.91 -17.42 34.72
CA CYS A 858 18.51 -17.10 33.35
C CYS A 858 17.50 -18.18 32.89
N ASP A 859 16.21 -17.87 32.84
CA ASP A 859 15.19 -18.82 32.40
C ASP A 859 14.64 -18.44 31.02
N THR A 860 14.61 -19.40 30.10
CA THR A 860 14.23 -19.23 28.67
C THR A 860 12.75 -19.56 28.40
N ASP A 861 11.94 -19.65 29.45
CA ASP A 861 10.58 -20.21 29.40
C ASP A 861 9.45 -19.17 29.22
N CYS A 862 9.59 -18.15 28.35
CA CYS A 862 8.48 -17.26 27.95
C CYS A 862 7.98 -17.52 26.51
N ALA A 863 6.67 -17.35 26.28
CA ALA A 863 6.05 -17.42 24.97
C ALA A 863 6.49 -16.26 24.05
N THR A 864 6.71 -16.52 22.76
CA THR A 864 7.01 -15.48 21.77
C THR A 864 5.72 -14.92 21.16
N MET A 865 5.59 -13.58 21.06
CA MET A 865 4.46 -12.91 20.41
C MET A 865 4.88 -12.28 19.07
N THR A 866 4.03 -12.41 18.06
CA THR A 866 4.21 -11.82 16.72
C THR A 866 2.92 -11.12 16.27
N LEU A 867 3.04 -9.92 15.72
CA LEU A 867 1.92 -9.15 15.17
C LEU A 867 1.55 -9.63 13.78
N PHE A 868 0.25 -9.67 13.49
CA PHE A 868 -0.27 -9.88 12.15
C PHE A 868 -1.08 -8.65 11.70
N ASP A 869 -1.11 -8.46 10.39
CA ASP A 869 -1.32 -7.23 9.62
C ASP A 869 -2.74 -6.60 9.66
N SER A 870 -3.39 -6.45 10.82
CA SER A 870 -4.63 -5.64 10.87
C SER A 870 -5.00 -5.06 12.25
N SER A 871 -4.39 -3.94 12.63
CA SER A 871 -5.10 -2.98 13.48
C SER A 871 -6.09 -2.24 12.59
N HIS A 872 -7.39 -2.41 12.81
CA HIS A 872 -8.43 -1.70 12.06
C HIS A 872 -9.38 -0.98 13.01
N CYS A 873 -9.90 0.15 12.54
CA CYS A 873 -10.85 0.99 13.28
C CYS A 873 -12.17 1.02 12.51
N ASP A 874 -13.26 0.73 13.21
CA ASP A 874 -14.62 0.90 12.69
C ASP A 874 -15.42 1.82 13.62
N ALA A 875 -16.73 1.97 13.35
CA ALA A 875 -17.60 2.83 14.15
C ALA A 875 -17.73 2.39 15.62
N ASP A 876 -17.26 1.19 15.98
CA ASP A 876 -17.41 0.58 17.30
C ASP A 876 -16.09 0.58 18.12
N GLY A 877 -14.93 0.86 17.53
CA GLY A 877 -13.67 1.09 18.26
C GLY A 877 -12.39 0.62 17.54
N TYR A 878 -11.29 0.51 18.30
CA TYR A 878 -10.01 -0.04 17.84
C TYR A 878 -9.95 -1.54 18.10
N HIS A 879 -9.70 -2.33 17.06
CA HIS A 879 -9.56 -3.80 17.14
C HIS A 879 -8.10 -4.19 16.93
N LEU A 880 -7.50 -4.89 17.89
CA LEU A 880 -6.12 -5.40 17.82
C LEU A 880 -6.11 -6.93 17.72
N GLU A 881 -5.36 -7.44 16.76
CA GLU A 881 -5.16 -8.88 16.53
C GLU A 881 -3.69 -9.27 16.74
N PHE A 882 -3.44 -10.23 17.65
CA PHE A 882 -2.10 -10.70 18.00
C PHE A 882 -1.95 -12.19 17.79
N GLY A 883 -0.80 -12.62 17.27
CA GLY A 883 -0.35 -14.00 17.30
C GLY A 883 0.50 -14.30 18.52
N ALA A 884 0.11 -15.31 19.31
CA ALA A 884 0.93 -15.82 20.40
C ALA A 884 1.31 -17.27 20.13
N SER A 885 2.61 -17.59 20.15
CA SER A 885 3.13 -18.95 20.09
C SER A 885 3.69 -19.34 21.46
N ASN A 886 3.11 -20.37 22.05
CA ASN A 886 3.54 -20.90 23.32
C ASN A 886 4.69 -21.89 23.11
N ASN A 887 5.90 -21.50 23.51
CA ASN A 887 7.07 -22.39 23.48
C ASN A 887 7.28 -23.14 24.81
N THR A 888 6.39 -22.94 25.78
CA THR A 888 6.42 -23.60 27.09
C THR A 888 5.59 -24.89 27.07
N GLY A 889 5.95 -25.87 27.89
CA GLY A 889 5.18 -27.10 28.06
C GLY A 889 3.83 -26.96 28.81
N TYR A 890 3.40 -25.73 29.11
CA TYR A 890 2.24 -25.42 29.96
C TYR A 890 1.10 -24.78 29.15
N THR A 891 -0.11 -24.73 29.69
CA THR A 891 -1.27 -24.06 29.04
C THR A 891 -1.61 -22.77 29.78
N PHE A 892 -1.59 -21.63 29.07
CA PHE A 892 -2.01 -20.35 29.64
C PHE A 892 -3.53 -20.30 29.72
N GLY A 893 -4.06 -19.90 30.88
CA GLY A 893 -5.52 -19.87 31.11
C GLY A 893 -6.11 -18.50 31.41
N GLN A 894 -5.27 -17.52 31.77
CA GLN A 894 -5.65 -16.11 31.93
C GLN A 894 -4.56 -15.17 31.40
N LEU A 895 -5.00 -14.05 30.83
CA LEU A 895 -4.16 -12.91 30.45
C LEU A 895 -4.72 -11.66 31.14
N GLN A 896 -3.84 -10.91 31.78
CA GLN A 896 -4.12 -9.56 32.26
C GLN A 896 -3.45 -8.55 31.34
N MET A 897 -4.20 -7.52 30.98
CA MET A 897 -3.73 -6.46 30.10
C MET A 897 -3.94 -5.12 30.81
N SER A 898 -2.90 -4.28 30.84
CA SER A 898 -2.92 -2.99 31.55
C SER A 898 -2.44 -1.88 30.63
N TYR A 899 -3.19 -0.79 30.49
CA TYR A 899 -2.80 0.33 29.62
C TYR A 899 -3.28 1.67 30.20
N PRO A 900 -2.60 2.80 29.89
CA PRO A 900 -2.99 4.10 30.39
C PRO A 900 -4.32 4.51 29.74
N GLY A 901 -5.27 4.97 30.56
CA GLY A 901 -6.53 5.56 30.13
C GLY A 901 -6.65 7.02 30.59
N GLN A 902 -7.61 7.77 30.01
CA GLN A 902 -7.86 9.19 30.27
C GLN A 902 -8.11 9.51 31.76
N PHE A 903 -8.50 8.51 32.57
CA PHE A 903 -8.77 8.63 34.02
C PHE A 903 -7.86 7.74 34.89
N GLY A 904 -6.74 7.22 34.37
CA GLY A 904 -5.80 6.32 35.06
C GLY A 904 -5.59 5.00 34.32
N THR A 905 -4.81 4.08 34.90
CA THR A 905 -4.52 2.76 34.29
C THR A 905 -5.78 1.89 34.24
N ILE A 906 -6.12 1.39 33.05
CA ILE A 906 -7.19 0.42 32.82
C ILE A 906 -6.58 -0.97 32.85
N VAL A 907 -7.21 -1.89 33.59
CA VAL A 907 -6.81 -3.30 33.68
C VAL A 907 -7.96 -4.17 33.17
N GLN A 908 -7.68 -4.98 32.15
CA GLN A 908 -8.62 -5.89 31.52
C GLN A 908 -8.14 -7.34 31.67
N TRP A 909 -9.07 -8.26 31.90
CA TRP A 909 -8.78 -9.68 32.03
C TRP A 909 -9.42 -10.46 30.88
N VAL A 910 -8.61 -11.26 30.20
CA VAL A 910 -9.07 -12.24 29.21
C VAL A 910 -9.02 -13.62 29.86
N THR A 911 -10.19 -14.21 30.09
CA THR A 911 -10.33 -15.53 30.73
C THR A 911 -10.76 -16.58 29.73
N GLY A 912 -10.20 -17.80 29.80
CA GLY A 912 -10.58 -18.91 28.92
C GLY A 912 -9.72 -19.04 27.65
N LEU A 913 -8.52 -18.45 27.68
CA LEU A 913 -7.47 -18.70 26.70
C LEU A 913 -7.05 -20.18 26.75
N SER A 914 -6.82 -20.79 25.59
CA SER A 914 -6.32 -22.16 25.43
C SER A 914 -5.21 -22.16 24.39
N ILE A 915 -4.05 -21.61 24.75
CA ILE A 915 -2.85 -21.63 23.91
C ILE A 915 -2.00 -22.84 24.34
N ASP A 916 -2.03 -23.90 23.52
CA ASP A 916 -1.27 -25.14 23.73
C ASP A 916 0.16 -25.00 23.16
N PRO A 917 1.20 -25.61 23.77
CA PRO A 917 2.59 -25.70 23.28
C PRO A 917 2.80 -26.00 21.78
N LEU A 918 1.80 -26.56 21.10
CA LEU A 918 1.91 -27.00 19.70
C LEU A 918 1.10 -26.17 18.69
N THR A 919 0.42 -25.10 19.12
CA THR A 919 -0.44 -24.29 18.23
C THR A 919 -0.31 -22.79 18.50
N SER A 920 -0.04 -22.01 17.45
CA SER A 920 -0.18 -20.55 17.46
C SER A 920 -1.66 -20.17 17.65
N GLY A 921 -1.96 -19.33 18.64
CA GLY A 921 -3.30 -18.79 18.87
C GLY A 921 -3.40 -17.36 18.35
N ILE A 922 -4.53 -17.02 17.74
CA ILE A 922 -4.91 -15.63 17.42
C ILE A 922 -5.76 -15.09 18.57
N LEU A 923 -5.37 -13.95 19.12
CA LEU A 923 -6.11 -13.24 20.15
C LEU A 923 -6.60 -11.88 19.61
N ASN A 924 -7.91 -11.69 19.65
CA ASN A 924 -8.56 -10.42 19.33
C ASN A 924 -8.90 -9.68 20.62
N VAL A 925 -8.48 -8.41 20.70
CA VAL A 925 -8.76 -7.54 21.84
C VAL A 925 -9.33 -6.20 21.36
N ASP A 926 -10.52 -5.88 21.84
CA ASP A 926 -11.20 -4.61 21.56
C ASP A 926 -10.78 -3.57 22.60
N LEU A 927 -10.26 -2.42 22.15
CA LEU A 927 -9.96 -1.28 23.02
C LEU A 927 -11.11 -0.28 23.02
N ASP A 928 -11.51 0.22 24.19
CA ASP A 928 -12.55 1.27 24.30
C ASP A 928 -12.01 2.63 23.81
N PRO A 929 -12.50 3.16 22.67
CA PRO A 929 -11.98 4.37 22.04
C PRO A 929 -12.24 5.63 22.88
N ASN A 930 -13.18 5.62 23.83
CA ASN A 930 -13.50 6.79 24.65
C ASN A 930 -12.58 6.98 25.85
N THR A 931 -11.59 6.11 26.01
CA THR A 931 -10.79 6.04 27.24
C THR A 931 -9.29 6.10 27.00
N LEU A 932 -8.81 6.14 25.76
CA LEU A 932 -7.39 6.12 25.44
C LEU A 932 -6.76 7.54 25.48
N PRO A 933 -5.54 7.70 26.02
CA PRO A 933 -4.74 8.92 25.90
C PRO A 933 -4.15 9.07 24.48
N GLU A 934 -3.58 10.24 24.18
CA GLU A 934 -2.93 10.53 22.90
C GLU A 934 -1.82 9.50 22.58
N SER A 935 -1.77 9.05 21.31
CA SER A 935 -0.75 8.13 20.78
C SER A 935 0.67 8.73 20.84
N PRO A 936 1.74 7.94 21.05
CA PRO A 936 1.78 6.51 21.38
C PRO A 936 1.45 6.20 22.84
N PHE A 937 0.95 4.99 23.10
CA PHE A 937 0.84 4.44 24.46
C PHE A 937 1.35 2.99 24.54
N CYS A 938 1.67 2.56 25.76
CA CYS A 938 2.18 1.22 26.04
C CYS A 938 1.15 0.37 26.79
N ILE A 939 1.16 -0.93 26.50
CA ILE A 939 0.31 -1.97 27.06
C ILE A 939 1.22 -2.97 27.77
N ASP A 940 0.91 -3.27 29.03
CA ASP A 940 1.52 -4.34 29.82
C ASP A 940 0.65 -5.59 29.75
N LEU A 941 1.25 -6.74 29.46
CA LEU A 941 0.64 -8.05 29.30
C LEU A 941 1.23 -9.02 30.33
N VAL A 942 0.39 -9.57 31.20
CA VAL A 942 0.80 -10.53 32.23
C VAL A 942 0.04 -11.84 32.05
N PHE A 943 0.77 -12.93 31.82
CA PHE A 943 0.22 -14.26 31.59
C PHE A 943 0.20 -15.08 32.88
N TYR A 944 -0.91 -15.80 33.10
CA TYR A 944 -1.07 -16.66 34.27
C TYR A 944 -1.34 -18.11 33.88
N GLU A 945 -0.65 -19.03 34.55
CA GLU A 945 -0.90 -20.47 34.48
C GLU A 945 -1.69 -20.97 35.69
N GLN A 946 -2.34 -22.12 35.51
CA GLN A 946 -3.03 -22.78 36.61
C GLN A 946 -2.07 -23.74 37.33
N GLY A 947 -1.62 -23.35 38.51
CA GLY A 947 -0.77 -24.18 39.37
C GLY A 947 -1.47 -25.47 39.81
N ALA A 948 -0.68 -26.44 40.29
CA ALA A 948 -1.15 -27.78 40.67
C ALA A 948 -2.24 -27.80 41.77
N THR A 949 -2.41 -26.70 42.51
CA THR A 949 -3.43 -26.50 43.56
C THR A 949 -4.67 -25.74 43.06
N GLY A 950 -4.69 -25.32 41.79
CA GLY A 950 -5.76 -24.52 41.18
C GLY A 950 -5.62 -23.01 41.38
N GLU A 951 -4.50 -22.54 41.94
CA GLU A 951 -4.15 -21.12 42.05
C GLU A 951 -3.56 -20.61 40.74
N TRP A 952 -3.84 -19.36 40.37
CA TRP A 952 -3.26 -18.70 39.20
C TRP A 952 -1.91 -18.10 39.58
N LEU A 953 -0.85 -18.55 38.94
CA LEU A 953 0.52 -18.07 39.15
C LEU A 953 0.90 -17.18 37.97
N GLU A 954 1.51 -16.04 38.26
CA GLU A 954 2.09 -15.17 37.23
C GLU A 954 3.31 -15.87 36.63
N CYS A 955 3.33 -16.00 35.31
CA CYS A 955 4.34 -16.77 34.58
C CYS A 955 5.25 -15.89 33.73
N CYS A 956 4.69 -14.84 33.12
CA CYS A 956 5.44 -13.99 32.19
C CYS A 956 4.83 -12.59 32.15
N HIS A 957 5.68 -11.58 31.99
CA HIS A 957 5.29 -10.16 31.88
C HIS A 957 5.98 -9.56 30.65
N LEU A 958 5.20 -8.93 29.78
CA LEU A 958 5.64 -8.30 28.53
C LEU A 958 5.09 -6.87 28.46
N SER A 959 5.91 -5.90 28.09
CA SER A 959 5.50 -4.52 27.85
C SER A 959 5.66 -4.18 26.38
N TRP A 960 4.65 -3.57 25.77
CA TRP A 960 4.66 -3.26 24.34
C TRP A 960 4.00 -1.91 24.03
N CYS A 961 4.62 -1.10 23.16
CA CYS A 961 4.12 0.23 22.81
C CYS A 961 3.62 0.26 21.36
N ILE A 962 2.46 0.87 21.13
CA ILE A 962 1.78 0.93 19.83
C ILE A 962 1.37 2.37 19.49
N ASP A 963 1.51 2.72 18.21
CA ASP A 963 0.90 3.91 17.58
C ASP A 963 -0.45 3.54 16.96
N LEU A 964 -1.52 4.28 17.30
CA LEU A 964 -2.86 4.01 16.75
C LEU A 964 -3.13 4.82 15.46
N PRO A 965 -3.77 4.22 14.44
CA PRO A 965 -4.19 4.93 13.24
C PRO A 965 -5.36 5.90 13.52
N SER A 966 -5.45 6.95 12.72
CA SER A 966 -6.53 7.96 12.73
C SER A 966 -7.81 7.41 12.08
N CYS A 967 -8.98 7.64 12.70
CA CYS A 967 -10.27 7.07 12.28
C CYS A 967 -11.23 8.08 11.61
N ASP A 968 -10.74 8.90 10.68
CA ASP A 968 -11.58 9.63 9.73
C ASP A 968 -10.98 9.48 8.33
N GLY A 969 -11.78 9.45 7.26
CA GLY A 969 -11.29 9.19 5.90
C GLY A 969 -10.29 10.24 5.41
N GLU A 970 -9.00 9.92 5.47
CA GLU A 970 -7.90 10.82 5.11
C GLU A 970 -7.48 10.63 3.65
N VAL A 971 -7.34 11.74 2.93
CA VAL A 971 -6.70 11.78 1.61
C VAL A 971 -5.32 12.38 1.84
N TYR A 972 -4.29 11.55 1.65
CA TYR A 972 -2.89 11.92 1.83
C TYR A 972 -2.37 12.69 0.62
N GLY A 973 -1.74 13.83 0.87
CA GLY A 973 -1.08 14.66 -0.13
C GLY A 973 -0.71 16.02 0.46
N CYS A 974 0.06 16.83 -0.27
CA CYS A 974 0.51 18.10 0.29
C CYS A 974 -0.66 19.08 0.51
N THR A 975 -0.87 19.52 1.76
CA THR A 975 -1.98 20.43 2.14
C THR A 975 -1.60 21.92 2.12
N ASP A 976 -0.33 22.25 1.89
CA ASP A 976 0.14 23.63 1.81
C ASP A 976 0.03 24.19 0.39
N ALA A 977 -0.88 25.15 0.20
CA ALA A 977 -1.13 25.80 -1.08
C ALA A 977 0.07 26.59 -1.66
N THR A 978 1.19 26.69 -0.94
CA THR A 978 2.44 27.31 -1.39
C THR A 978 3.51 26.32 -1.85
N ALA A 979 3.30 25.01 -1.64
CA ALA A 979 4.16 23.95 -2.14
C ALA A 979 3.83 23.59 -3.59
N VAL A 980 4.82 23.07 -4.32
CA VAL A 980 4.72 22.81 -5.77
C VAL A 980 3.78 21.64 -6.10
N ASN A 981 3.64 20.68 -5.18
CA ASN A 981 2.79 19.50 -5.32
C ASN A 981 1.53 19.54 -4.43
N TYR A 982 1.00 20.73 -4.15
CA TYR A 982 -0.24 20.92 -3.40
C TYR A 982 -1.43 20.15 -4.02
N ASP A 983 -2.11 19.34 -3.21
CA ASP A 983 -3.34 18.63 -3.57
C ASP A 983 -4.55 19.26 -2.85
N PRO A 984 -5.51 19.87 -3.57
CA PRO A 984 -6.69 20.49 -2.97
C PRO A 984 -7.69 19.51 -2.35
N ASN A 985 -7.55 18.20 -2.60
CA ASN A 985 -8.36 17.15 -1.97
C ASN A 985 -7.68 16.51 -0.77
N ALA A 986 -6.39 16.78 -0.56
CA ALA A 986 -5.67 16.27 0.60
C ALA A 986 -6.21 16.92 1.87
N THR A 987 -6.57 16.07 2.82
CA THR A 987 -7.03 16.50 4.15
C THR A 987 -5.91 16.40 5.17
N ILE A 988 -4.86 15.63 4.87
CA ILE A 988 -3.66 15.47 5.71
C ILE A 988 -2.39 15.53 4.87
N ASP A 989 -1.44 16.31 5.39
CA ASP A 989 -0.10 16.46 4.85
C ASP A 989 0.71 15.20 5.15
N ASP A 990 1.04 14.45 4.12
CA ASP A 990 1.86 13.23 4.19
C ASP A 990 3.37 13.53 4.23
N GLY A 991 3.75 14.79 4.40
CA GLY A 991 5.13 15.24 4.38
C GLY A 991 5.71 15.31 2.97
N SER A 992 4.90 15.12 1.93
CA SER A 992 5.33 15.25 0.54
C SER A 992 5.46 16.70 0.09
N CYS A 993 5.09 17.72 0.88
CA CYS A 993 5.15 19.12 0.46
C CYS A 993 6.55 19.56 0.04
N ILE A 994 6.70 19.86 -1.25
CA ILE A 994 7.97 20.32 -1.85
C ILE A 994 7.99 21.84 -1.93
N TYR A 995 8.99 22.45 -1.28
CA TYR A 995 9.26 23.89 -1.30
C TYR A 995 10.54 24.21 -2.10
N GLU A 996 10.62 25.41 -2.64
CA GLU A 996 11.66 25.87 -3.60
C GLU A 996 13.12 25.72 -3.10
N SER A 997 13.37 25.47 -1.80
CA SER A 997 14.70 25.33 -1.20
C SER A 997 15.31 23.92 -1.25
N ASP A 998 14.53 22.88 -1.53
CA ASP A 998 14.95 21.48 -1.34
C ASP A 998 15.34 20.77 -2.66
N CYS A 999 15.51 21.55 -3.74
CA CYS A 999 15.65 21.07 -5.12
C CYS A 999 17.07 20.60 -5.51
N TYR A 1000 18.07 20.70 -4.63
CA TYR A 1000 19.48 20.43 -4.95
C TYR A 1000 20.12 19.33 -4.07
N GLY A 1001 20.72 18.32 -4.73
CA GLY A 1001 21.59 17.30 -4.14
C GLY A 1001 23.07 17.46 -4.55
N PRO A 1002 23.98 16.62 -4.03
CA PRO A 1002 25.40 16.68 -4.38
C PRO A 1002 25.65 16.22 -5.84
N SER A 1003 26.12 17.13 -6.70
CA SER A 1003 26.49 16.84 -8.10
C SER A 1003 27.87 16.15 -8.20
N ASP A 1004 28.01 15.08 -8.98
CA ASP A 1004 29.31 14.44 -9.31
C ASP A 1004 29.62 14.57 -10.82
N PRO A 1005 30.52 15.50 -11.21
CA PRO A 1005 30.81 15.81 -12.60
C PRO A 1005 31.70 14.77 -13.32
N THR A 1006 31.99 13.61 -12.72
CA THR A 1006 32.90 12.60 -13.29
C THR A 1006 32.21 11.51 -14.13
N TYR A 1007 30.88 11.46 -14.16
CA TYR A 1007 30.11 10.44 -14.88
C TYR A 1007 29.68 10.89 -16.29
N PRO A 1008 29.91 10.12 -17.37
CA PRO A 1008 29.51 10.49 -18.72
C PRO A 1008 28.01 10.20 -18.96
N CYS A 1009 27.20 11.26 -19.07
CA CYS A 1009 25.78 11.14 -19.47
C CYS A 1009 25.61 10.97 -20.99
N PRO A 1010 24.61 10.20 -21.45
CA PRO A 1010 24.28 10.08 -22.88
C PRO A 1010 23.84 11.42 -23.51
N GLU A 1011 24.14 11.65 -24.79
CA GLU A 1011 23.68 12.83 -25.56
C GLU A 1011 22.25 12.69 -26.11
N VAL A 1012 21.45 11.76 -25.57
CA VAL A 1012 20.06 11.55 -26.00
C VAL A 1012 19.19 12.70 -25.49
N TYR A 1013 18.42 13.35 -26.38
CA TYR A 1013 17.51 14.44 -26.02
C TYR A 1013 16.15 13.89 -25.62
N ASP A 1014 15.91 13.83 -24.31
CA ASP A 1014 14.66 13.41 -23.68
C ASP A 1014 14.35 14.42 -22.55
N PRO A 1015 13.82 15.60 -22.88
CA PRO A 1015 13.92 16.76 -22.02
C PRO A 1015 13.13 16.56 -20.73
N VAL A 1016 13.72 16.95 -19.61
CA VAL A 1016 13.08 16.91 -18.29
C VAL A 1016 13.02 18.31 -17.70
N CYS A 1017 11.94 18.62 -17.02
CA CYS A 1017 11.76 19.86 -16.29
C CYS A 1017 12.24 19.64 -14.86
N GLY A 1018 13.35 20.26 -14.49
CA GLY A 1018 13.82 20.23 -13.12
C GLY A 1018 12.88 20.98 -12.18
N CYS A 1019 12.91 20.61 -10.90
CA CYS A 1019 12.18 21.33 -9.85
C CYS A 1019 12.57 22.83 -9.72
N ASP A 1020 13.64 23.27 -10.40
CA ASP A 1020 14.09 24.67 -10.50
C ASP A 1020 13.45 25.41 -11.69
N GLY A 1021 12.52 24.77 -12.42
CA GLY A 1021 11.85 25.35 -13.58
C GLY A 1021 12.75 25.46 -14.82
N VAL A 1022 13.91 24.79 -14.84
CA VAL A 1022 14.82 24.73 -15.98
C VAL A 1022 14.67 23.39 -16.71
N THR A 1023 14.62 23.45 -18.04
CA THR A 1023 14.60 22.24 -18.87
C THR A 1023 16.01 21.71 -19.09
N TYR A 1024 16.23 20.45 -18.75
CA TYR A 1024 17.46 19.71 -19.00
C TYR A 1024 17.30 18.77 -20.18
N THR A 1025 18.40 18.51 -20.88
CA THR A 1025 18.46 17.66 -22.08
C THR A 1025 17.96 16.23 -21.83
N ASN A 1026 18.24 15.68 -20.65
CA ASN A 1026 17.74 14.41 -20.15
C ASN A 1026 17.90 14.32 -18.63
N SER A 1027 17.26 13.31 -18.03
CA SER A 1027 17.30 13.01 -16.60
C SER A 1027 18.71 12.84 -16.04
N CYS A 1028 19.62 12.19 -16.77
CA CYS A 1028 21.01 12.04 -16.35
C CYS A 1028 21.71 13.40 -16.22
N PHE A 1029 21.48 14.34 -17.15
CA PHE A 1029 22.03 15.69 -17.06
C PHE A 1029 21.42 16.48 -15.90
N ALA A 1030 20.12 16.30 -15.62
CA ALA A 1030 19.48 16.93 -14.46
C ALA A 1030 20.10 16.42 -13.14
N GLU A 1031 20.15 15.11 -12.93
CA GLU A 1031 20.60 14.48 -11.67
C GLU A 1031 22.12 14.53 -11.47
N MET A 1032 22.89 14.03 -12.43
CA MET A 1032 24.33 13.75 -12.24
C MET A 1032 25.21 14.97 -12.51
N VAL A 1033 24.80 15.83 -13.45
CA VAL A 1033 25.59 17.01 -13.87
C VAL A 1033 25.15 18.27 -13.12
N HIS A 1034 23.84 18.45 -12.91
CA HIS A 1034 23.27 19.66 -12.31
C HIS A 1034 22.72 19.47 -10.89
N GLY A 1035 22.73 18.26 -10.35
CA GLY A 1035 22.34 17.97 -8.96
C GLY A 1035 20.84 18.10 -8.68
N ILE A 1036 20.00 18.02 -9.70
CA ILE A 1036 18.54 18.13 -9.61
C ILE A 1036 17.98 16.75 -9.28
N GLN A 1037 17.48 16.56 -8.05
CA GLN A 1037 17.00 15.25 -7.58
C GLN A 1037 15.56 14.93 -8.01
N TYR A 1038 14.79 15.94 -8.43
CA TYR A 1038 13.39 15.78 -8.82
C TYR A 1038 13.12 16.52 -10.13
N TRP A 1039 12.51 15.83 -11.08
CA TRP A 1039 12.16 16.37 -12.38
C TRP A 1039 10.92 15.69 -12.93
N THR A 1040 10.17 16.39 -13.79
CA THR A 1040 9.06 15.82 -14.55
C THR A 1040 9.47 15.65 -16.01
N PRO A 1041 9.00 14.60 -16.72
CA PRO A 1041 9.21 14.48 -18.16
C PRO A 1041 8.64 15.71 -18.92
N GLY A 1042 9.38 16.21 -19.90
CA GLY A 1042 9.01 17.36 -20.73
C GLY A 1042 9.64 18.70 -20.31
N PRO A 1043 9.66 19.73 -21.18
CA PRO A 1043 10.20 21.05 -20.89
C PRO A 1043 9.29 21.90 -19.98
N CYS A 1044 9.90 22.67 -19.08
CA CYS A 1044 9.18 23.54 -18.14
C CYS A 1044 8.35 24.61 -18.85
N GLY A 1045 7.06 24.72 -18.48
CA GLY A 1045 6.18 25.82 -18.86
C GLY A 1045 5.54 25.73 -20.25
N SER A 1046 5.44 24.54 -20.85
CA SER A 1046 4.69 24.38 -22.12
C SER A 1046 3.18 24.30 -21.86
N THR A 1047 2.42 25.26 -22.37
CA THR A 1047 0.98 25.12 -22.59
C THR A 1047 0.78 24.01 -23.62
N GLU A 1048 0.00 23.00 -23.28
CA GLU A 1048 -0.32 21.89 -24.18
C GLU A 1048 -0.95 22.42 -25.47
N VAL A 1049 -0.20 22.29 -26.57
CA VAL A 1049 -0.71 22.55 -27.93
C VAL A 1049 -1.00 21.19 -28.53
N GLU A 1050 -2.29 20.86 -28.63
CA GLU A 1050 -2.76 19.61 -29.23
C GLU A 1050 -2.63 19.67 -30.76
N GLY A 1051 -2.02 18.63 -31.33
CA GLY A 1051 -1.80 18.48 -32.77
C GLY A 1051 -0.86 17.30 -33.07
N CYS A 1052 -0.70 16.95 -34.33
CA CYS A 1052 0.15 15.82 -34.69
C CYS A 1052 1.64 16.08 -34.37
N THR A 1053 2.19 15.36 -33.38
CA THR A 1053 3.58 15.54 -32.90
C THR A 1053 4.62 14.76 -33.70
N ASN A 1054 4.20 13.93 -34.67
CA ASN A 1054 5.11 13.07 -35.40
C ASN A 1054 5.65 13.76 -36.69
N PRO A 1055 6.97 14.05 -36.79
CA PRO A 1055 7.56 14.77 -37.93
C PRO A 1055 7.40 14.08 -39.29
N SER A 1056 7.03 12.80 -39.28
CA SER A 1056 6.88 11.98 -40.47
C SER A 1056 5.45 11.99 -41.03
N ALA A 1057 4.49 12.59 -40.30
CA ALA A 1057 3.12 12.79 -40.76
C ALA A 1057 2.98 14.06 -41.62
N VAL A 1058 2.01 14.05 -42.53
CA VAL A 1058 1.79 15.11 -43.53
C VAL A 1058 1.29 16.41 -42.90
N ASN A 1059 0.50 16.29 -41.85
CA ASN A 1059 0.00 17.40 -41.04
C ASN A 1059 0.73 17.50 -39.70
N TYR A 1060 2.00 17.08 -39.65
CA TYR A 1060 2.88 17.34 -38.52
C TYR A 1060 2.82 18.82 -38.14
N ASP A 1061 2.48 19.10 -36.88
CA ASP A 1061 2.51 20.43 -36.31
C ASP A 1061 3.74 20.56 -35.41
N PRO A 1062 4.76 21.33 -35.82
CA PRO A 1062 5.98 21.50 -35.05
C PRO A 1062 5.80 22.26 -33.73
N ASP A 1063 4.64 22.90 -33.53
CA ASP A 1063 4.31 23.59 -32.28
C ASP A 1063 3.47 22.70 -31.33
N ALA A 1064 3.05 21.50 -31.77
CA ALA A 1064 2.29 20.56 -30.95
C ALA A 1064 3.16 19.83 -29.91
N THR A 1065 2.69 19.76 -28.67
CA THR A 1065 3.38 19.11 -27.54
C THR A 1065 2.66 17.86 -27.02
N VAL A 1066 1.41 17.63 -27.47
CA VAL A 1066 0.58 16.46 -27.15
C VAL A 1066 -0.07 15.96 -28.45
N ASP A 1067 0.09 14.66 -28.77
CA ASP A 1067 -0.50 14.05 -29.97
C ASP A 1067 -2.01 13.87 -29.77
N ASP A 1068 -2.81 14.61 -30.55
CA ASP A 1068 -4.27 14.58 -30.51
C ASP A 1068 -4.87 13.49 -31.42
N GLY A 1069 -4.01 12.63 -32.00
CA GLY A 1069 -4.41 11.58 -32.92
C GLY A 1069 -4.76 12.09 -34.31
N SER A 1070 -4.49 13.37 -34.62
CA SER A 1070 -4.76 13.95 -35.93
C SER A 1070 -3.74 13.58 -37.00
N CYS A 1071 -2.66 12.84 -36.69
CA CYS A 1071 -1.59 12.51 -37.65
C CYS A 1071 -2.09 11.77 -38.91
N ILE A 1072 -1.98 12.43 -40.06
CA ILE A 1072 -2.31 11.97 -41.41
C ILE A 1072 -1.02 11.50 -42.08
N TRP A 1073 -1.05 10.31 -42.66
CA TRP A 1073 0.10 9.66 -43.27
C TRP A 1073 -0.14 9.46 -44.77
N ASP A 1074 0.67 10.08 -45.65
CA ASP A 1074 0.49 9.93 -47.10
C ASP A 1074 1.06 8.59 -47.56
N THR A 1075 0.18 7.73 -48.09
CA THR A 1075 0.57 6.49 -48.75
C THR A 1075 0.69 6.71 -50.25
N CYS A 1076 1.87 7.12 -50.75
CA CYS A 1076 2.50 6.58 -51.98
C CYS A 1076 3.75 7.35 -52.47
N VAL A 1077 4.83 6.56 -52.65
CA VAL A 1077 5.78 6.44 -53.78
C VAL A 1077 7.27 6.52 -53.36
N LEU A 1078 7.94 5.38 -53.57
CA LEU A 1078 9.38 5.04 -53.44
C LEU A 1078 10.33 6.02 -54.18
N PRO A 1079 11.67 5.97 -53.93
CA PRO A 1079 12.49 5.21 -54.88
C PRO A 1079 13.72 4.47 -54.32
N THR A 1080 13.82 3.25 -54.83
CA THR A 1080 14.99 2.42 -55.19
C THR A 1080 16.37 3.10 -55.33
N LEU A 1081 17.39 2.44 -54.77
CA LEU A 1081 18.81 2.54 -55.14
C LEU A 1081 19.04 1.99 -56.56
N ILE A 1082 19.68 2.78 -57.44
CA ILE A 1082 20.21 2.34 -58.74
C ILE A 1082 21.75 2.32 -58.69
N ASN A 1083 22.32 1.17 -59.06
CA ASN A 1083 23.70 0.96 -59.53
C ASN A 1083 23.83 1.55 -60.96
N PRO A 1084 24.93 2.25 -61.35
CA PRO A 1084 24.92 3.15 -62.49
C PRO A 1084 25.19 2.42 -63.81
N TYR A 1085 24.42 2.72 -64.86
CA TYR A 1085 24.93 2.73 -66.24
C TYR A 1085 24.00 3.52 -67.18
N TYR A 1086 24.29 4.83 -67.34
CA TYR A 1086 24.11 5.67 -68.57
C TYR A 1086 22.68 5.74 -69.22
N PRO A 1087 22.38 6.69 -70.14
CA PRO A 1087 21.41 7.75 -69.85
C PRO A 1087 20.27 7.89 -70.90
N CYS A 1088 19.36 8.82 -70.58
CA CYS A 1088 18.56 9.66 -71.48
C CYS A 1088 17.32 9.11 -72.22
N THR A 1089 16.22 9.83 -71.93
CA THR A 1089 15.20 10.44 -72.84
C THR A 1089 14.14 9.50 -73.42
N GLU A 1090 12.83 9.74 -73.30
CA GLU A 1090 12.02 10.94 -73.01
C GLU A 1090 11.03 10.74 -71.86
#